data_AF-A0A1C5D8F2-F1
#
_entry.id   AF-A0A1C5D8F2-F1
#
_cell.length_a   1.000
_cell.length_b   1.000
_cell.length_c   1.000
_cell.angle_alpha   90.00
_cell.angle_beta   90.00
_cell.angle_gamma   90.00
#
_symmetry.space_group_name_H-M   'P 1'
#
loop_
_entity.id
_entity.type
_entity.pdbx_description
1 polymer ?
#
loop_
_entity_poly.entity_id
_entity_poly.type
_entity_poly.pdbx_seq_one_letter_code
_entity_poly.pdbx_strand_id
1 'polypeptide(L)'
;MHRTLRRLISGVLLAAMPALGMVALAPAAQAHENHEHALDWANYEKVTLTKDTGEPIDLAVLPDSRVLHTARNGDLRLTDPGSGVTKVVNHIDVYQNSEMGLQTVTLDPDFATNKWVYLYYSPPLNTPAGSAPQQLPAGETDSYWDRWKGYDTLTRFKWTGDKLDLSTAQEIIRVDVNRGQCCHVAGDVDFDANGNLFLATGGNTPASGPNVNGYTPINDAPTYNPGLDERRGSGNTNDLRGKILRIKVAEDGSYTIPDGNLFPPGTAKTRPEIFVMGLRNPFRLAVDQATGAVMWGDYGPDAGTADPNRGPMGYVEWQTTTKPLNSGWPFCTGDNTKPYRDFDFATLTPGPAFDCAKPVNDSRWNTGLTELPPSTAATLWYGDRDTDQPWPELTAFRGPGGPGGQAPMGGPVYHYDADNPSPGKFPEYWDGKAFLGEFSQDYVAAFTLAGPDGPVTKLENVLPNSERSENGIPPWDNPMDLEFGPDGSLYVLDYGDGFFRQNPDAGLYRIDYAEGNKAPTAVIKSDRTSGQAPLSVSFDATDSSDPDGGQLTYQWDLDGDGTFDASGPTASRTYPENGQFQARLKVTDAQGKIGLSSRQITVGNTAPTIGITSPPTGGFFNWGDAVPYGVEVEDVEDGNTADCAKVAWTFGLGHNQHGHPVNSGTGCSGAVVTPADAGHGDTENVFGVLGITYTDKGAGGVPPATGDAQVVLNPALMQAEHYDSAQGVTITDDTGASGQRKVTSFDAGDWISYDPVSFSGITGVQTRASGAGTLALRWNSVDAAPFATVSVPAGEGWQTVTTALSDRPSGSGELFVTTSGGVDLDALTFQGPGVADKTPPKATATLSPAQPSGSNGWYTGNVSLNVTATDNGTVSSRQYSVNGGTTWLSANAAVTLSTEGTTTVLYRATDSGGNVSEVGSLTVRIDKSGPSVTVTGLDADGTYGDSKQPAPVVTATDAVSGGATATATLDGAAVTSGQPVQLWRLPLGGHDLKVTAQDRAGNTTTRTVHFTTSTSLADLDALIPRLRAEGLITAQGQQRLTVRLDQARAHAEAGRISQAAAVLESFATSAADTALVNDAAARAALARDARAVKGELTD
;
A
#
# COMPACT_ATOMS: atom_id res chain seq x y z
N MET A 1 -74.41 17.19 -35.66
CA MET A 1 -74.12 17.21 -37.11
C MET A 1 -72.94 16.26 -37.32
N HIS A 2 -73.13 15.09 -37.92
CA HIS A 2 -72.94 14.82 -39.37
C HIS A 2 -71.46 14.93 -39.80
N ARG A 3 -70.79 13.90 -40.35
CA ARG A 3 -71.23 12.76 -41.20
C ARG A 3 -70.25 11.56 -41.09
N THR A 4 -70.66 10.32 -40.81
CA THR A 4 -71.06 9.19 -41.72
C THR A 4 -69.94 8.56 -42.60
N LEU A 5 -69.93 7.27 -43.02
CA LEU A 5 -70.61 5.99 -42.67
C LEU A 5 -70.29 4.95 -43.79
N ARG A 6 -70.15 3.64 -43.50
CA ARG A 6 -70.47 2.42 -44.33
C ARG A 6 -69.56 1.23 -43.89
N ARG A 7 -70.10 0.10 -43.37
CA ARG A 7 -70.83 -1.04 -44.01
C ARG A 7 -69.92 -1.88 -44.93
N LEU A 8 -69.75 -3.19 -44.71
CA LEU A 8 -70.66 -4.32 -45.08
C LEU A 8 -70.36 -5.58 -44.20
N ILE A 9 -71.34 -6.37 -43.71
CA ILE A 9 -71.91 -7.65 -44.26
C ILE A 9 -70.88 -8.82 -44.30
N SER A 10 -71.04 -10.05 -43.78
CA SER A 10 -72.12 -10.91 -43.20
C SER A 10 -71.54 -11.70 -41.99
N GLY A 11 -72.25 -12.41 -41.09
CA GLY A 11 -73.62 -12.94 -41.06
C GLY A 11 -73.64 -14.48 -41.05
N VAL A 12 -74.55 -15.06 -40.23
CA VAL A 12 -74.88 -16.51 -40.04
C VAL A 12 -73.85 -17.28 -39.15
N LEU A 13 -74.20 -18.04 -38.09
CA LEU A 13 -75.50 -18.34 -37.41
C LEU A 13 -75.36 -18.37 -35.84
N LEU A 14 -75.85 -19.43 -35.17
CA LEU A 14 -76.00 -19.65 -33.71
C LEU A 14 -75.64 -21.11 -33.34
N ALA A 15 -75.14 -21.31 -32.12
CA ALA A 15 -75.65 -22.34 -31.20
C ALA A 15 -75.32 -21.93 -29.75
N ALA A 16 -76.33 -21.77 -28.91
CA ALA A 16 -76.16 -21.43 -27.49
C ALA A 16 -76.91 -22.45 -26.62
N MET A 17 -76.23 -22.98 -25.61
CA MET A 17 -76.83 -23.66 -24.45
C MET A 17 -76.23 -23.06 -23.18
N PRO A 18 -77.02 -22.86 -22.10
CA PRO A 18 -76.54 -22.25 -20.88
C PRO A 18 -75.85 -23.29 -19.97
N ALA A 19 -74.59 -23.05 -19.64
CA ALA A 19 -73.95 -23.68 -18.48
C ALA A 19 -74.16 -22.79 -17.25
N LEU A 20 -74.62 -23.37 -16.13
CA LEU A 20 -74.69 -22.66 -14.86
C LEU A 20 -73.27 -22.36 -14.38
N GLY A 21 -72.91 -21.09 -14.31
CA GLY A 21 -71.73 -20.65 -13.58
C GLY A 21 -71.98 -20.77 -12.08
N MET A 22 -71.31 -21.72 -11.41
CA MET A 22 -71.14 -21.63 -9.96
C MET A 22 -70.24 -20.42 -9.68
N VAL A 23 -70.73 -19.47 -8.89
CA VAL A 23 -69.87 -18.42 -8.33
C VAL A 23 -69.03 -19.07 -7.24
N ALA A 24 -67.79 -19.42 -7.57
CA ALA A 24 -66.78 -19.66 -6.57
C ALA A 24 -66.46 -18.32 -5.91
N LEU A 25 -66.94 -18.13 -4.68
CA LEU A 25 -66.43 -17.08 -3.81
C LEU A 25 -64.98 -17.44 -3.51
N ALA A 26 -64.05 -16.65 -4.05
CA ALA A 26 -62.69 -16.63 -3.52
C ALA A 26 -62.77 -16.21 -2.03
N PRO A 27 -61.96 -16.81 -1.14
CA PRO A 27 -61.79 -16.27 0.20
C PRO A 27 -61.30 -14.82 0.06
N ALA A 28 -61.90 -13.90 0.81
CA ALA A 28 -61.30 -12.58 0.96
C ALA A 28 -59.94 -12.77 1.64
N ALA A 29 -58.89 -12.19 1.07
CA ALA A 29 -57.63 -12.03 1.80
C ALA A 29 -57.93 -11.25 3.08
N GLN A 30 -57.59 -11.83 4.23
CA GLN A 30 -57.64 -11.09 5.48
C GLN A 30 -56.48 -10.10 5.45
N ALA A 31 -56.77 -8.81 5.48
CA ALA A 31 -55.78 -7.82 5.89
C ALA A 31 -55.47 -8.08 7.38
N HIS A 32 -54.20 -8.28 7.72
CA HIS A 32 -53.78 -8.58 9.09
C HIS A 32 -53.69 -7.28 9.91
N GLU A 33 -54.83 -6.78 10.40
CA GLU A 33 -54.83 -5.99 11.64
C GLU A 33 -54.36 -6.92 12.78
N ASN A 34 -53.06 -7.00 13.07
CA ASN A 34 -52.52 -7.51 14.34
C ASN A 34 -51.01 -7.24 14.48
N HIS A 35 -50.64 -6.32 15.38
CA HIS A 35 -49.28 -6.06 15.84
C HIS A 35 -48.55 -7.33 16.34
N GLU A 36 -49.28 -8.27 16.94
CA GLU A 36 -48.73 -9.51 17.52
C GLU A 36 -48.18 -10.49 16.46
N HIS A 37 -48.67 -10.48 15.20
CA HIS A 37 -48.18 -11.39 14.15
C HIS A 37 -46.87 -10.90 13.51
N ALA A 38 -46.69 -9.59 13.39
CA ALA A 38 -45.54 -8.98 12.69
C ALA A 38 -44.24 -8.99 13.51
N LEU A 39 -44.33 -9.29 14.81
CA LEU A 39 -43.20 -9.47 15.74
C LEU A 39 -43.02 -10.93 16.16
N ASP A 40 -43.83 -11.85 15.61
CA ASP A 40 -43.62 -13.28 15.75
C ASP A 40 -42.63 -13.73 14.67
N TRP A 41 -41.37 -13.89 15.07
CA TRP A 41 -40.26 -14.22 14.17
C TRP A 41 -40.40 -15.61 13.53
N ALA A 42 -41.26 -16.48 14.08
CA ALA A 42 -41.63 -17.73 13.43
C ALA A 42 -42.48 -17.51 12.17
N ASN A 43 -42.95 -16.30 11.87
CA ASN A 43 -43.63 -15.96 10.61
C ASN A 43 -42.69 -15.37 9.55
N TYR A 44 -41.38 -15.54 9.68
CA TYR A 44 -40.37 -15.05 8.73
C TYR A 44 -39.42 -16.16 8.29
N GLU A 45 -38.79 -15.99 7.11
CA GLU A 45 -37.69 -16.82 6.63
C GLU A 45 -36.60 -15.98 5.96
N LYS A 46 -35.32 -16.24 6.25
CA LYS A 46 -34.17 -15.68 5.55
C LYS A 46 -33.67 -16.70 4.52
N VAL A 47 -34.22 -16.62 3.31
CA VAL A 47 -33.92 -17.50 2.19
C VAL A 47 -32.53 -17.18 1.64
N THR A 48 -31.62 -18.15 1.65
CA THR A 48 -30.30 -18.00 1.00
C THR A 48 -30.47 -17.99 -0.52
N LEU A 49 -30.04 -16.91 -1.17
CA LEU A 49 -30.04 -16.78 -2.64
C LEU A 49 -28.70 -17.24 -3.23
N THR A 50 -27.59 -16.85 -2.62
CA THR A 50 -26.26 -17.32 -2.98
C THR A 50 -25.24 -17.15 -1.85
N LYS A 51 -24.19 -17.98 -1.90
CA LYS A 51 -22.93 -17.82 -1.14
C LYS A 51 -21.75 -17.40 -2.04
N ASP A 52 -22.01 -17.19 -3.33
CA ASP A 52 -21.02 -16.72 -4.33
C ASP A 52 -21.06 -15.19 -4.45
N THR A 53 -20.63 -14.50 -3.40
CA THR A 53 -20.73 -13.04 -3.27
C THR A 53 -19.47 -12.29 -3.71
N GLY A 54 -18.29 -12.93 -3.64
CA GLY A 54 -16.99 -12.24 -3.64
C GLY A 54 -16.71 -11.64 -2.25
N GLU A 55 -15.93 -10.57 -2.17
CA GLU A 55 -15.88 -9.69 -0.98
C GLU A 55 -17.01 -8.66 -1.12
N PRO A 56 -18.21 -8.91 -0.57
CA PRO A 56 -19.41 -8.16 -0.95
C PRO A 56 -19.36 -6.72 -0.47
N ILE A 57 -19.92 -5.79 -1.25
CA ILE A 57 -20.11 -4.41 -0.80
C ILE A 57 -21.57 -3.99 -0.92
N ASP A 58 -22.20 -4.08 -2.10
CA ASP A 58 -23.46 -3.39 -2.37
C ASP A 58 -24.41 -4.24 -3.22
N LEU A 59 -25.74 -4.00 -3.13
CA LEU A 59 -26.75 -4.73 -3.90
C LEU A 59 -27.78 -3.79 -4.57
N ALA A 60 -28.37 -4.28 -5.67
CA ALA A 60 -29.47 -3.61 -6.36
C ALA A 60 -30.48 -4.63 -6.92
N VAL A 61 -31.73 -4.57 -6.46
CA VAL A 61 -32.82 -5.46 -6.85
C VAL A 61 -33.47 -4.96 -8.15
N LEU A 62 -33.33 -5.75 -9.21
CA LEU A 62 -33.94 -5.48 -10.50
C LEU A 62 -35.48 -5.63 -10.43
N PRO A 63 -36.26 -4.94 -11.30
CA PRO A 63 -37.72 -5.09 -11.37
C PRO A 63 -38.24 -6.51 -11.71
N ASP A 64 -37.36 -7.46 -12.00
CA ASP A 64 -37.66 -8.88 -12.19
C ASP A 64 -37.12 -9.78 -11.03
N SER A 65 -36.86 -9.18 -9.86
CA SER A 65 -36.38 -9.80 -8.62
C SER A 65 -35.01 -10.47 -8.70
N ARG A 66 -34.29 -10.36 -9.82
CA ARG A 66 -32.85 -10.66 -9.90
C ARG A 66 -32.05 -9.57 -9.19
N VAL A 67 -30.89 -9.90 -8.65
CA VAL A 67 -30.09 -8.98 -7.83
C VAL A 67 -28.74 -8.76 -8.49
N LEU A 68 -28.40 -7.51 -8.77
CA LEU A 68 -27.02 -7.10 -9.01
C LEU A 68 -26.32 -6.92 -7.66
N HIS A 69 -25.06 -7.32 -7.54
CA HIS A 69 -24.26 -7.02 -6.36
C HIS A 69 -22.78 -6.85 -6.71
N THR A 70 -22.11 -5.96 -6.00
CA THR A 70 -20.68 -5.68 -6.18
C THR A 70 -19.84 -6.56 -5.28
N ALA A 71 -18.59 -6.79 -5.69
CA ALA A 71 -17.51 -7.06 -4.75
C ALA A 71 -16.39 -6.03 -4.91
N ARG A 72 -15.70 -5.73 -3.80
CA ARG A 72 -14.66 -4.68 -3.74
C ARG A 72 -13.55 -4.87 -4.78
N ASN A 73 -13.32 -6.11 -5.19
CA ASN A 73 -12.33 -6.50 -6.19
C ASN A 73 -12.62 -6.00 -7.63
N GLY A 74 -13.78 -5.37 -7.89
CA GLY A 74 -14.17 -4.87 -9.21
C GLY A 74 -15.20 -5.74 -9.95
N ASP A 75 -15.57 -6.89 -9.40
CA ASP A 75 -16.58 -7.76 -9.99
C ASP A 75 -18.00 -7.21 -9.73
N LEU A 76 -18.80 -7.11 -10.80
CA LEU A 76 -20.25 -7.00 -10.71
C LEU A 76 -20.86 -8.38 -10.96
N ARG A 77 -21.65 -8.87 -10.01
CA ARG A 77 -22.36 -10.14 -10.06
C ARG A 77 -23.86 -9.93 -10.32
N LEU A 78 -24.49 -10.94 -10.91
CA LEU A 78 -25.93 -11.07 -11.06
C LEU A 78 -26.37 -12.41 -10.44
N THR A 79 -27.23 -12.35 -9.44
CA THR A 79 -27.91 -13.52 -8.86
C THR A 79 -29.35 -13.59 -9.37
N ASP A 80 -29.77 -14.77 -9.81
CA ASP A 80 -31.14 -15.07 -10.23
C ASP A 80 -31.81 -16.03 -9.22
N PRO A 81 -32.68 -15.54 -8.33
CA PRO A 81 -33.41 -16.36 -7.36
C PRO A 81 -34.26 -17.47 -8.00
N GLY A 82 -34.72 -17.30 -9.24
CA GLY A 82 -35.56 -18.28 -9.93
C GLY A 82 -34.78 -19.51 -10.43
N SER A 83 -33.45 -19.39 -10.58
CA SER A 83 -32.57 -20.48 -11.01
C SER A 83 -31.53 -20.89 -9.96
N GLY A 84 -31.34 -20.08 -8.92
CA GLY A 84 -30.31 -20.26 -7.89
C GLY A 84 -28.89 -20.00 -8.38
N VAL A 85 -28.74 -19.29 -9.51
CA VAL A 85 -27.46 -19.09 -10.20
C VAL A 85 -26.94 -17.68 -9.99
N THR A 86 -25.67 -17.59 -9.58
CA THR A 86 -24.89 -16.34 -9.58
C THR A 86 -23.83 -16.38 -10.68
N LYS A 87 -23.55 -15.23 -11.29
CA LYS A 87 -22.51 -15.06 -12.31
C LYS A 87 -21.84 -13.70 -12.16
N VAL A 88 -20.52 -13.63 -12.33
CA VAL A 88 -19.84 -12.35 -12.64
C VAL A 88 -20.27 -11.94 -14.06
N VAL A 89 -20.91 -10.79 -14.19
CA VAL A 89 -21.42 -10.25 -15.47
C VAL A 89 -20.51 -9.18 -16.07
N ASN A 90 -19.77 -8.47 -15.24
CA ASN A 90 -18.73 -7.51 -15.62
C ASN A 90 -17.58 -7.53 -14.59
N HIS A 91 -16.39 -7.16 -15.04
CA HIS A 91 -15.27 -6.77 -14.18
C HIS A 91 -14.90 -5.31 -14.51
N ILE A 92 -14.66 -4.50 -13.50
CA ILE A 92 -14.26 -3.10 -13.58
C ILE A 92 -12.84 -2.99 -13.01
N ASP A 93 -11.89 -2.50 -13.81
CA ASP A 93 -10.52 -2.26 -13.35
C ASP A 93 -10.55 -1.20 -12.22
N VAL A 94 -10.05 -1.57 -11.03
CA VAL A 94 -10.06 -0.72 -9.83
C VAL A 94 -8.69 -0.62 -9.16
N TYR A 95 -8.42 0.52 -8.50
CA TYR A 95 -7.33 0.71 -7.56
C TYR A 95 -7.71 0.11 -6.21
N GLN A 96 -7.01 -0.96 -5.81
CA GLN A 96 -7.22 -1.64 -4.53
C GLN A 96 -6.06 -1.36 -3.58
N ASN A 97 -6.31 -0.51 -2.59
CA ASN A 97 -5.48 -0.34 -1.40
C ASN A 97 -6.41 0.15 -0.29
N SER A 98 -6.39 -0.51 0.87
CA SER A 98 -7.40 -0.27 1.91
C SER A 98 -8.81 -0.50 1.34
N GLU A 99 -9.83 0.17 1.87
CA GLU A 99 -11.23 0.08 1.42
C GLU A 99 -11.48 0.45 -0.06
N MET A 100 -10.49 1.00 -0.77
CA MET A 100 -10.62 1.38 -2.18
C MET A 100 -10.92 0.17 -3.07
N GLY A 101 -11.77 0.37 -4.09
CA GLY A 101 -12.30 -0.71 -4.93
C GLY A 101 -13.57 -0.30 -5.66
N LEU A 102 -14.39 -1.28 -6.06
CA LEU A 102 -15.78 -1.06 -6.50
C LEU A 102 -16.68 -1.05 -5.26
N GLN A 103 -17.37 0.07 -5.01
CA GLN A 103 -18.28 0.19 -3.87
C GLN A 103 -19.70 -0.19 -4.32
N THR A 104 -20.37 0.74 -5.01
CA THR A 104 -21.83 0.74 -5.15
C THR A 104 -22.30 0.31 -6.53
N VAL A 105 -23.48 -0.30 -6.60
CA VAL A 105 -24.33 -0.50 -7.76
C VAL A 105 -25.74 -0.01 -7.45
N THR A 106 -26.27 0.95 -8.23
CA THR A 106 -27.66 1.39 -8.05
C THR A 106 -28.38 1.57 -9.39
N LEU A 107 -29.71 1.46 -9.36
CA LEU A 107 -30.56 1.59 -10.55
C LEU A 107 -31.06 3.02 -10.69
N ASP A 108 -31.13 3.52 -11.92
CA ASP A 108 -31.84 4.77 -12.20
C ASP A 108 -33.34 4.62 -11.87
N PRO A 109 -34.05 5.60 -11.29
CA PRO A 109 -35.48 5.48 -11.01
C PRO A 109 -36.35 5.15 -12.25
N ASP A 110 -35.90 5.55 -13.44
CA ASP A 110 -36.55 5.23 -14.72
C ASP A 110 -35.99 3.93 -15.37
N PHE A 111 -35.25 3.08 -14.64
CA PHE A 111 -34.54 1.88 -15.13
C PHE A 111 -35.44 0.92 -15.93
N ALA A 112 -36.71 0.81 -15.58
CA ALA A 112 -37.71 0.05 -16.33
C ALA A 112 -37.72 0.43 -17.83
N THR A 113 -37.46 1.70 -18.16
CA THR A 113 -37.41 2.25 -19.52
C THR A 113 -35.99 2.56 -20.00
N ASN A 114 -35.15 3.21 -19.19
CA ASN A 114 -33.89 3.79 -19.65
C ASN A 114 -32.68 2.84 -19.54
N LYS A 115 -32.77 1.79 -18.69
CA LYS A 115 -31.71 0.79 -18.43
C LYS A 115 -30.39 1.37 -17.93
N TRP A 116 -30.37 2.51 -17.25
CA TRP A 116 -29.16 3.06 -16.63
C TRP A 116 -28.87 2.40 -15.27
N VAL A 117 -27.64 1.93 -15.08
CA VAL A 117 -27.09 1.44 -13.81
C VAL A 117 -25.87 2.29 -13.47
N TYR A 118 -25.77 2.79 -12.25
CA TYR A 118 -24.65 3.58 -11.75
C TYR A 118 -23.71 2.68 -10.93
N LEU A 119 -22.40 2.92 -11.06
CA LEU A 119 -21.37 2.33 -10.22
C LEU A 119 -20.51 3.44 -9.60
N TYR A 120 -20.18 3.31 -8.32
CA TYR A 120 -19.17 4.16 -7.66
C TYR A 120 -17.91 3.35 -7.37
N TYR A 121 -16.76 3.79 -7.87
CA TYR A 121 -15.52 3.02 -7.76
C TYR A 121 -14.24 3.86 -7.79
N SER A 122 -13.15 3.23 -7.35
CA SER A 122 -11.79 3.73 -7.37
C SER A 122 -11.06 3.35 -8.66
N PRO A 123 -10.95 4.22 -9.69
CA PRO A 123 -10.22 3.87 -10.91
C PRO A 123 -8.70 3.77 -10.69
N PRO A 124 -7.98 2.89 -11.44
CA PRO A 124 -6.53 2.89 -11.47
C PRO A 124 -6.00 4.18 -12.12
N LEU A 125 -5.01 4.79 -11.46
CA LEU A 125 -4.37 6.04 -11.87
C LEU A 125 -2.85 5.90 -11.83
N ASN A 126 -2.12 6.95 -12.23
CA ASN A 126 -0.64 7.01 -12.08
C ASN A 126 -0.19 7.27 -10.63
N THR A 127 -1.07 7.15 -9.64
CA THR A 127 -0.75 7.21 -8.21
C THR A 127 0.02 5.94 -7.80
N PRO A 128 0.94 5.99 -6.82
CA PRO A 128 1.61 4.79 -6.35
C PRO A 128 0.63 3.76 -5.76
N ALA A 129 0.99 2.48 -5.89
CA ALA A 129 0.36 1.39 -5.16
C ALA A 129 0.84 1.36 -3.70
N GLY A 130 0.06 0.72 -2.83
CA GLY A 130 0.34 0.64 -1.39
C GLY A 130 0.11 1.97 -0.66
N SER A 131 0.53 2.02 0.60
CA SER A 131 0.27 3.14 1.51
C SER A 131 1.24 4.30 1.34
N ALA A 132 0.73 5.51 1.50
CA ALA A 132 1.50 6.74 1.59
C ALA A 132 2.14 6.87 2.99
N PRO A 133 3.36 7.43 3.10
CA PRO A 133 4.01 7.58 4.40
C PRO A 133 3.26 8.61 5.27
N GLN A 134 3.30 8.42 6.58
CA GLN A 134 2.64 9.34 7.54
C GLN A 134 3.33 10.71 7.65
N GLN A 135 4.60 10.80 7.26
CA GLN A 135 5.40 12.02 7.23
C GLN A 135 6.22 12.10 5.93
N LEU A 136 6.65 13.30 5.56
CA LEU A 136 7.54 13.53 4.41
C LEU A 136 8.85 12.73 4.54
N PRO A 137 9.30 12.05 3.48
CA PRO A 137 10.66 11.52 3.43
C PRO A 137 11.72 12.62 3.61
N ALA A 138 12.87 12.25 4.18
CA ALA A 138 13.92 13.21 4.51
C ALA A 138 14.42 14.00 3.28
N GLY A 139 14.20 15.32 3.29
CA GLY A 139 14.59 16.25 2.22
C GLY A 139 13.47 16.59 1.22
N GLU A 140 12.29 15.98 1.35
CA GLU A 140 11.12 16.32 0.54
C GLU A 140 10.38 17.57 1.08
N THR A 141 9.42 18.07 0.29
CA THR A 141 8.50 19.17 0.66
C THR A 141 7.06 18.76 0.40
N ASP A 142 6.07 19.56 0.79
CA ASP A 142 4.63 19.24 0.63
C ASP A 142 4.23 18.88 -0.82
N SER A 143 5.00 19.28 -1.85
CA SER A 143 4.77 18.83 -3.24
C SER A 143 4.93 17.31 -3.44
N TYR A 144 5.58 16.61 -2.51
CA TYR A 144 5.65 15.15 -2.50
C TYR A 144 4.26 14.51 -2.45
N TRP A 145 3.30 15.15 -1.78
CA TRP A 145 1.94 14.65 -1.64
C TRP A 145 1.14 14.69 -2.95
N ASP A 146 1.56 15.49 -3.94
CA ASP A 146 0.85 15.60 -5.23
C ASP A 146 0.78 14.26 -5.98
N ARG A 147 1.78 13.39 -5.81
CA ARG A 147 1.79 12.05 -6.44
C ARG A 147 0.69 11.12 -5.92
N TRP A 148 0.12 11.43 -4.76
CA TRP A 148 -0.92 10.64 -4.09
C TRP A 148 -2.32 11.21 -4.32
N LYS A 149 -2.45 12.31 -5.08
CA LYS A 149 -3.76 12.85 -5.47
C LYS A 149 -4.40 11.94 -6.52
N GLY A 150 -5.55 11.38 -6.19
CA GLY A 150 -6.42 10.65 -7.10
C GLY A 150 -7.88 11.09 -6.93
N TYR A 151 -8.80 10.32 -7.47
CA TYR A 151 -10.23 10.51 -7.28
C TYR A 151 -10.96 9.18 -7.36
N ASP A 152 -12.06 9.06 -6.64
CA ASP A 152 -13.11 8.06 -6.88
C ASP A 152 -14.18 8.66 -7.79
N THR A 153 -14.94 7.82 -8.50
CA THR A 153 -15.83 8.27 -9.56
C THR A 153 -17.18 7.57 -9.55
N LEU A 154 -18.24 8.36 -9.77
CA LEU A 154 -19.56 7.86 -10.09
C LEU A 154 -19.73 7.83 -11.61
N THR A 155 -20.02 6.65 -12.16
CA THR A 155 -20.17 6.43 -13.61
C THR A 155 -21.38 5.56 -13.87
N ARG A 156 -22.16 5.84 -14.92
CA ARG A 156 -23.29 4.98 -15.32
C ARG A 156 -23.10 4.29 -16.67
N PHE A 157 -23.78 3.17 -16.82
CA PHE A 157 -23.70 2.26 -17.96
C PHE A 157 -25.09 1.71 -18.32
N LYS A 158 -25.32 1.35 -19.58
CA LYS A 158 -26.56 0.69 -20.01
C LYS A 158 -26.55 -0.80 -19.70
N TRP A 159 -27.63 -1.29 -19.10
CA TRP A 159 -27.91 -2.72 -18.90
C TRP A 159 -28.49 -3.35 -20.17
N THR A 160 -27.90 -4.48 -20.61
CA THR A 160 -28.33 -5.21 -21.82
C THR A 160 -29.41 -6.27 -21.53
N GLY A 161 -29.68 -6.58 -20.26
CA GLY A 161 -30.55 -7.67 -19.82
C GLY A 161 -29.78 -8.79 -19.09
N ASP A 162 -28.49 -8.92 -19.41
CA ASP A 162 -27.55 -9.93 -18.91
C ASP A 162 -26.22 -9.35 -18.37
N LYS A 163 -25.83 -8.12 -18.75
CA LYS A 163 -24.62 -7.41 -18.30
C LYS A 163 -24.70 -5.89 -18.55
N LEU A 164 -23.67 -5.15 -18.17
CA LEU A 164 -23.44 -3.77 -18.57
C LEU A 164 -22.70 -3.68 -19.91
N ASP A 165 -23.16 -2.78 -20.79
CA ASP A 165 -22.41 -2.32 -21.95
C ASP A 165 -21.41 -1.22 -21.54
N LEU A 166 -20.18 -1.64 -21.24
CA LEU A 166 -19.10 -0.74 -20.81
C LEU A 166 -18.74 0.35 -21.85
N SER A 167 -19.16 0.21 -23.12
CA SER A 167 -18.94 1.26 -24.13
C SER A 167 -19.87 2.48 -23.97
N THR A 168 -20.91 2.36 -23.14
CA THR A 168 -21.89 3.42 -22.85
C THR A 168 -21.55 4.27 -21.62
N ALA A 169 -20.35 4.10 -21.05
CA ALA A 169 -19.87 4.77 -19.85
C ALA A 169 -20.08 6.29 -19.89
N GLN A 170 -20.79 6.83 -18.90
CA GLN A 170 -20.93 8.26 -18.65
C GLN A 170 -20.43 8.57 -17.24
N GLU A 171 -19.25 9.22 -17.16
CA GLU A 171 -18.66 9.69 -15.90
C GLU A 171 -19.43 10.92 -15.42
N ILE A 172 -20.03 10.85 -14.23
CA ILE A 172 -20.96 11.87 -13.71
C ILE A 172 -20.24 12.87 -12.82
N ILE A 173 -19.52 12.39 -11.81
CA ILE A 173 -18.81 13.22 -10.84
C ILE A 173 -17.59 12.48 -10.28
N ARG A 174 -16.52 13.24 -10.01
CA ARG A 174 -15.30 12.78 -9.35
C ARG A 174 -15.23 13.36 -7.94
N VAL A 175 -14.83 12.53 -6.99
CA VAL A 175 -14.55 12.92 -5.60
C VAL A 175 -13.04 12.79 -5.39
N ASP A 176 -12.35 13.92 -5.23
CA ASP A 176 -10.89 13.92 -5.06
C ASP A 176 -10.49 13.22 -3.74
N VAL A 177 -9.46 12.36 -3.80
CA VAL A 177 -8.95 11.61 -2.64
C VAL A 177 -7.42 11.62 -2.57
N ASN A 178 -6.90 11.38 -1.38
CA ASN A 178 -5.50 11.05 -1.14
C ASN A 178 -5.36 9.51 -1.17
N ARG A 179 -4.84 8.97 -2.27
CA ARG A 179 -4.50 7.55 -2.43
C ARG A 179 -3.37 7.15 -1.47
N GLY A 180 -3.27 5.85 -1.18
CA GLY A 180 -2.36 5.34 -0.15
C GLY A 180 -2.73 5.75 1.28
N GLN A 181 -3.92 6.31 1.51
CA GLN A 181 -4.50 6.48 2.84
C GLN A 181 -5.70 5.55 2.96
N CYS A 182 -5.71 4.74 4.01
CA CYS A 182 -6.95 4.31 4.66
C CYS A 182 -7.51 5.54 5.41
N CYS A 183 -8.80 5.68 5.69
CA CYS A 183 -9.93 4.80 5.41
C CYS A 183 -11.11 5.69 4.96
N HIS A 184 -12.34 5.19 5.02
CA HIS A 184 -13.59 5.91 4.80
C HIS A 184 -13.77 6.38 3.36
N VAL A 185 -14.14 5.44 2.50
CA VAL A 185 -14.60 5.72 1.13
C VAL A 185 -16.07 6.12 1.10
N ALA A 186 -16.91 5.48 1.95
CA ALA A 186 -18.35 5.36 1.75
C ALA A 186 -18.65 4.99 0.28
N GLY A 187 -19.53 5.73 -0.40
CA GLY A 187 -19.74 5.62 -1.84
C GLY A 187 -21.17 5.30 -2.27
N ASP A 188 -22.07 5.15 -1.31
CA ASP A 188 -23.46 4.76 -1.54
C ASP A 188 -24.31 5.82 -2.27
N VAL A 189 -25.28 5.36 -3.06
CA VAL A 189 -26.06 6.16 -4.01
C VAL A 189 -27.52 5.73 -4.08
N ASP A 190 -28.41 6.67 -3.81
CA ASP A 190 -29.86 6.52 -3.97
C ASP A 190 -30.47 7.84 -4.51
N PHE A 191 -31.76 7.87 -4.82
CA PHE A 191 -32.44 8.96 -5.51
C PHE A 191 -33.68 9.43 -4.73
N ASP A 192 -34.07 10.71 -4.84
CA ASP A 192 -35.44 11.10 -4.46
C ASP A 192 -36.45 10.83 -5.59
N ALA A 193 -37.75 10.90 -5.29
CA ALA A 193 -38.84 10.70 -6.25
C ALA A 193 -38.90 11.77 -7.37
N ASN A 194 -38.07 12.82 -7.33
CA ASN A 194 -37.87 13.75 -8.45
C ASN A 194 -36.66 13.34 -9.32
N GLY A 195 -36.03 12.21 -9.01
CA GLY A 195 -34.81 11.67 -9.59
C GLY A 195 -33.58 12.55 -9.35
N ASN A 196 -33.49 13.27 -8.23
CA ASN A 196 -32.21 13.84 -7.81
C ASN A 196 -31.39 12.73 -7.17
N LEU A 197 -30.14 12.58 -7.58
CA LEU A 197 -29.19 11.60 -7.09
C LEU A 197 -28.52 12.13 -5.82
N PHE A 198 -28.45 11.29 -4.79
CA PHE A 198 -27.67 11.48 -3.58
C PHE A 198 -26.46 10.55 -3.59
N LEU A 199 -25.29 11.04 -3.20
CA LEU A 199 -24.04 10.27 -3.11
C LEU A 199 -23.37 10.53 -1.76
N ALA A 200 -23.20 9.48 -0.96
CA ALA A 200 -22.38 9.50 0.25
C ALA A 200 -20.89 9.47 -0.10
N THR A 201 -20.09 10.26 0.61
CA THR A 201 -18.63 10.27 0.50
C THR A 201 -17.99 10.29 1.88
N GLY A 202 -17.02 9.41 2.12
CA GLY A 202 -16.24 9.40 3.35
C GLY A 202 -15.17 10.49 3.39
N GLY A 203 -14.63 10.77 4.57
CA GLY A 203 -13.63 11.80 4.82
C GLY A 203 -12.25 11.51 4.22
N ASN A 204 -11.99 10.25 3.84
CA ASN A 204 -10.69 9.77 3.36
C ASN A 204 -9.55 9.97 4.41
N THR A 205 -9.86 9.81 5.70
CA THR A 205 -8.96 10.08 6.83
C THR A 205 -8.98 8.90 7.81
N PRO A 206 -7.85 8.32 8.24
CA PRO A 206 -7.85 7.26 9.23
C PRO A 206 -7.98 7.83 10.65
N ALA A 207 -8.67 7.13 11.54
CA ALA A 207 -8.60 7.40 12.98
C ALA A 207 -7.28 6.87 13.60
N SER A 208 -6.62 5.91 12.95
CA SER A 208 -5.33 5.33 13.34
C SER A 208 -4.09 6.18 12.99
N GLY A 209 -4.22 7.51 13.00
CA GLY A 209 -3.12 8.43 12.75
C GLY A 209 -2.14 8.58 13.93
N PRO A 210 -0.86 8.93 13.71
CA PRO A 210 0.11 9.11 14.80
C PRO A 210 -0.35 10.11 15.88
N ASN A 211 -0.41 9.64 17.13
CA ASN A 211 -0.94 10.35 18.32
C ASN A 211 -2.44 10.68 18.28
N VAL A 212 -3.21 10.18 17.31
CA VAL A 212 -4.67 10.39 17.25
C VAL A 212 -5.36 9.61 18.37
N ASN A 213 -4.93 8.39 18.65
CA ASN A 213 -5.39 7.55 19.77
C ASN A 213 -6.93 7.36 19.79
N GLY A 214 -7.54 7.12 18.63
CA GLY A 214 -9.00 6.96 18.49
C GLY A 214 -9.85 8.24 18.67
N TYR A 215 -9.26 9.43 18.86
CA TYR A 215 -10.04 10.69 18.89
C TYR A 215 -10.12 11.34 17.50
N THR A 216 -10.60 12.59 17.43
CA THR A 216 -10.67 13.34 16.16
C THR A 216 -9.29 13.47 15.45
N PRO A 217 -9.14 12.99 14.19
CA PRO A 217 -7.89 13.05 13.43
C PRO A 217 -7.78 14.41 12.72
N ILE A 218 -7.17 15.38 13.39
CA ILE A 218 -7.00 16.76 12.87
C ILE A 218 -5.52 17.17 12.73
N ASN A 219 -4.63 16.21 12.44
CA ASN A 219 -3.19 16.44 12.46
C ASN A 219 -2.70 17.16 11.19
N ASP A 220 -2.71 18.49 11.24
CA ASP A 220 -2.19 19.36 10.18
C ASP A 220 -0.76 19.85 10.45
N ALA A 221 -0.02 19.25 11.39
CA ALA A 221 1.34 19.66 11.73
C ALA A 221 2.30 19.60 10.51
N PRO A 222 3.31 20.51 10.40
CA PRO A 222 4.25 20.50 9.28
C PRO A 222 4.93 19.15 9.09
N THR A 223 5.21 18.78 7.84
CA THR A 223 5.75 17.47 7.40
C THR A 223 4.82 16.27 7.51
N TYR A 224 3.72 16.32 8.26
CA TYR A 224 2.72 15.23 8.25
C TYR A 224 1.92 15.19 6.95
N ASN A 225 1.45 13.98 6.62
CA ASN A 225 0.61 13.71 5.45
C ASN A 225 -0.74 14.45 5.57
N PRO A 226 -1.21 15.18 4.53
CA PRO A 226 -2.54 15.79 4.56
C PRO A 226 -3.66 14.79 4.86
N GLY A 227 -3.47 13.51 4.53
CA GLY A 227 -4.41 12.43 4.83
C GLY A 227 -4.79 12.25 6.31
N LEU A 228 -4.07 12.89 7.24
CA LEU A 228 -4.26 12.81 8.69
C LEU A 228 -5.05 13.97 9.30
N ASP A 229 -5.55 14.91 8.48
CA ASP A 229 -6.35 16.04 8.92
C ASP A 229 -7.71 16.06 8.24
N GLU A 230 -8.72 15.58 8.96
CA GLU A 230 -10.12 15.47 8.54
C GLU A 230 -10.75 16.83 8.22
N ARG A 231 -10.22 17.91 8.80
CA ARG A 231 -10.67 19.28 8.52
C ARG A 231 -10.50 19.65 7.04
N ARG A 232 -9.58 19.01 6.29
CA ARG A 232 -9.40 19.23 4.85
C ARG A 232 -10.56 18.72 3.99
N GLY A 233 -11.29 17.70 4.48
CA GLY A 233 -12.33 16.96 3.78
C GLY A 233 -13.69 17.27 4.41
N SER A 234 -14.11 16.47 5.40
CA SER A 234 -15.41 16.56 6.06
C SER A 234 -15.76 17.98 6.52
N GLY A 235 -14.83 18.65 7.20
CA GLY A 235 -14.99 20.02 7.68
C GLY A 235 -14.80 21.13 6.63
N ASN A 236 -14.41 20.81 5.39
CA ASN A 236 -14.14 21.78 4.34
C ASN A 236 -15.37 21.97 3.44
N THR A 237 -15.84 23.21 3.32
CA THR A 237 -17.00 23.57 2.49
C THR A 237 -16.71 23.53 0.99
N ASN A 238 -15.43 23.51 0.60
CA ASN A 238 -14.97 23.52 -0.79
C ASN A 238 -14.39 22.16 -1.25
N ASP A 239 -14.62 21.10 -0.48
CA ASP A 239 -14.22 19.72 -0.77
C ASP A 239 -15.47 18.81 -0.87
N LEU A 240 -15.36 17.67 -1.54
CA LEU A 240 -16.47 16.73 -1.73
C LEU A 240 -16.41 15.51 -0.79
N ARG A 241 -15.33 15.33 -0.01
CA ARG A 241 -15.18 14.24 0.97
C ARG A 241 -15.91 14.51 2.27
N GLY A 242 -16.44 13.48 2.92
CA GLY A 242 -17.18 13.59 4.18
C GLY A 242 -18.47 14.38 4.02
N LYS A 243 -19.27 14.03 3.00
CA LYS A 243 -20.48 14.73 2.54
C LYS A 243 -21.59 13.74 2.17
N ILE A 244 -22.81 14.23 2.10
CA ILE A 244 -23.81 13.71 1.16
C ILE A 244 -24.01 14.78 0.10
N LEU A 245 -23.72 14.42 -1.14
CA LEU A 245 -23.88 15.27 -2.32
C LEU A 245 -25.27 15.07 -2.91
N ARG A 246 -25.87 16.11 -3.48
CA ARG A 246 -27.16 16.03 -4.18
C ARG A 246 -27.09 16.73 -5.54
N ILE A 247 -27.31 15.98 -6.62
CA ILE A 247 -27.22 16.46 -8.01
C ILE A 247 -28.38 15.96 -8.86
N LYS A 248 -28.68 16.62 -9.98
CA LYS A 248 -29.64 16.13 -10.98
C LYS A 248 -28.91 15.78 -12.28
N VAL A 249 -28.79 14.49 -12.56
CA VAL A 249 -28.11 13.95 -13.75
C VAL A 249 -28.98 14.12 -15.00
N ALA A 250 -28.38 14.55 -16.11
CA ALA A 250 -28.98 14.71 -17.42
C ALA A 250 -28.68 13.48 -18.32
N GLU A 251 -29.38 13.31 -19.44
CA GLU A 251 -29.23 12.12 -20.31
C GLU A 251 -27.85 12.00 -20.99
N ASP A 252 -27.09 13.10 -21.10
CA ASP A 252 -25.72 13.09 -21.61
C ASP A 252 -24.64 12.78 -20.56
N GLY A 253 -25.03 12.57 -19.30
CA GLY A 253 -24.13 12.32 -18.17
C GLY A 253 -23.64 13.58 -17.46
N SER A 254 -23.92 14.78 -17.99
CA SER A 254 -23.73 16.02 -17.23
C SER A 254 -24.71 16.10 -16.06
N TYR A 255 -24.48 16.98 -15.09
CA TYR A 255 -25.43 17.23 -14.00
C TYR A 255 -25.68 18.72 -13.76
N THR A 256 -26.77 18.98 -13.06
CA THR A 256 -27.16 20.30 -12.55
C THR A 256 -27.32 20.25 -11.03
N ILE A 257 -27.28 21.41 -10.38
CA ILE A 257 -27.49 21.53 -8.93
C ILE A 257 -28.99 21.78 -8.66
N PRO A 258 -29.67 20.92 -7.89
CA PRO A 258 -31.04 21.17 -7.42
C PRO A 258 -31.11 22.35 -6.44
N ASP A 259 -32.26 23.02 -6.40
CA ASP A 259 -32.53 24.00 -5.34
C ASP A 259 -32.59 23.30 -3.97
N GLY A 260 -32.10 23.99 -2.93
CA GLY A 260 -32.14 23.50 -1.55
C GLY A 260 -30.91 22.74 -1.06
N ASN A 261 -29.80 22.76 -1.78
CA ASN A 261 -28.49 22.33 -1.26
C ASN A 261 -27.92 23.36 -0.25
N LEU A 262 -26.95 22.94 0.57
CA LEU A 262 -26.41 23.73 1.69
C LEU A 262 -25.76 25.05 1.25
N PHE A 263 -25.14 25.05 0.07
CA PHE A 263 -24.48 26.21 -0.51
C PHE A 263 -25.07 26.56 -1.88
N PRO A 264 -25.61 27.77 -2.09
CA PRO A 264 -26.12 28.19 -3.39
C PRO A 264 -25.02 28.21 -4.47
N PRO A 265 -25.33 27.86 -5.74
CA PRO A 265 -24.40 27.99 -6.86
C PRO A 265 -23.76 29.38 -6.97
N GLY A 266 -22.43 29.42 -7.10
CA GLY A 266 -21.66 30.66 -7.18
C GLY A 266 -21.27 31.28 -5.84
N THR A 267 -21.66 30.69 -4.70
CA THR A 267 -21.09 31.07 -3.39
C THR A 267 -19.58 30.78 -3.39
N ALA A 268 -18.79 31.76 -2.92
CA ALA A 268 -17.34 31.67 -2.95
C ALA A 268 -16.81 30.72 -1.87
N LYS A 269 -15.82 29.89 -2.23
CA LYS A 269 -15.21 28.87 -1.37
C LYS A 269 -16.20 27.77 -0.88
N THR A 270 -17.18 27.43 -1.70
CA THR A 270 -18.14 26.37 -1.38
C THR A 270 -18.46 25.51 -2.59
N ARG A 271 -18.69 24.22 -2.39
CA ARG A 271 -19.21 23.29 -3.39
C ARG A 271 -20.74 23.24 -3.33
N PRO A 272 -21.46 23.67 -4.39
CA PRO A 272 -22.93 23.68 -4.39
C PRO A 272 -23.56 22.29 -4.51
N GLU A 273 -22.76 21.25 -4.77
CA GLU A 273 -23.17 19.84 -4.74
C GLU A 273 -23.53 19.37 -3.31
N ILE A 274 -23.03 20.04 -2.27
CA ILE A 274 -23.18 19.62 -0.87
C ILE A 274 -24.62 19.79 -0.39
N PHE A 275 -25.25 18.69 0.03
CA PHE A 275 -26.51 18.70 0.78
C PHE A 275 -26.27 18.54 2.28
N VAL A 276 -25.47 17.55 2.68
CA VAL A 276 -24.96 17.40 4.05
C VAL A 276 -23.44 17.54 4.05
N MET A 277 -22.89 18.21 5.06
CA MET A 277 -21.44 18.22 5.33
C MET A 277 -21.09 17.78 6.74
N GLY A 278 -19.81 17.49 6.97
CA GLY A 278 -19.30 17.15 8.29
C GLY A 278 -19.68 15.73 8.70
N LEU A 279 -19.40 14.77 7.82
CA LEU A 279 -19.59 13.32 8.01
C LEU A 279 -18.23 12.60 8.00
N ARG A 280 -18.06 11.48 8.72
CA ARG A 280 -16.79 10.72 8.76
C ARG A 280 -16.76 9.62 7.71
N ASN A 281 -17.68 8.67 7.81
CA ASN A 281 -17.88 7.55 6.90
C ASN A 281 -19.38 7.20 6.86
N PRO A 282 -20.19 7.94 6.08
CA PRO A 282 -21.61 7.66 5.91
C PRO A 282 -21.79 6.46 4.97
N PHE A 283 -21.40 5.26 5.41
CA PHE A 283 -21.05 4.16 4.50
C PHE A 283 -22.24 3.63 3.70
N ARG A 284 -23.42 3.54 4.34
CA ARG A 284 -24.72 3.26 3.70
C ARG A 284 -25.68 4.43 3.91
N LEU A 285 -26.47 4.78 2.89
CA LEU A 285 -27.57 5.72 2.96
C LEU A 285 -28.84 5.14 2.32
N ALA A 286 -29.98 5.77 2.59
CA ALA A 286 -31.21 5.55 1.83
C ALA A 286 -31.99 6.86 1.71
N VAL A 287 -32.81 6.98 0.66
CA VAL A 287 -33.69 8.11 0.42
C VAL A 287 -35.13 7.62 0.38
N ASP A 288 -35.93 8.04 1.36
CA ASP A 288 -37.34 7.73 1.38
C ASP A 288 -38.07 8.42 0.22
N GLN A 289 -38.49 7.64 -0.77
CA GLN A 289 -39.24 8.12 -1.94
C GLN A 289 -40.54 8.86 -1.56
N ALA A 290 -41.18 8.50 -0.44
CA ALA A 290 -42.46 9.07 -0.03
C ALA A 290 -42.32 10.47 0.59
N THR A 291 -41.21 10.75 1.30
CA THR A 291 -41.01 12.02 2.02
C THR A 291 -39.85 12.87 1.50
N GLY A 292 -38.91 12.28 0.76
CA GLY A 292 -37.64 12.90 0.36
C GLY A 292 -36.62 13.02 1.51
N ALA A 293 -36.80 12.26 2.59
CA ALA A 293 -35.82 12.21 3.68
C ALA A 293 -34.62 11.35 3.30
N VAL A 294 -33.41 11.87 3.51
CA VAL A 294 -32.16 11.11 3.40
C VAL A 294 -31.80 10.59 4.79
N MET A 295 -31.43 9.32 4.88
CA MET A 295 -31.09 8.60 6.11
C MET A 295 -29.74 7.92 5.97
N TRP A 296 -28.91 7.91 7.00
CA TRP A 296 -27.60 7.25 6.96
C TRP A 296 -27.10 6.90 8.36
N GLY A 297 -26.27 5.85 8.45
CA GLY A 297 -25.36 5.61 9.56
C GLY A 297 -24.02 6.29 9.27
N ASP A 298 -23.42 6.96 10.25
CA ASP A 298 -22.08 7.56 10.16
C ASP A 298 -21.18 7.01 11.27
N TYR A 299 -20.00 6.51 10.89
CA TYR A 299 -19.09 5.87 11.84
C TYR A 299 -18.41 6.94 12.72
N GLY A 300 -18.22 6.66 14.01
CA GLY A 300 -17.42 7.47 14.93
C GLY A 300 -15.93 7.12 14.89
N PRO A 301 -15.07 7.85 15.62
CA PRO A 301 -13.68 7.47 15.84
C PRO A 301 -13.54 6.47 17.01
N ASP A 302 -12.36 5.88 17.19
CA ASP A 302 -12.21 4.58 17.87
C ASP A 302 -11.75 4.66 19.35
N ALA A 303 -11.99 5.78 20.03
CA ALA A 303 -11.61 5.97 21.44
C ALA A 303 -12.68 5.40 22.39
N GLY A 304 -12.44 4.26 23.04
CA GLY A 304 -13.42 3.64 23.97
C GLY A 304 -13.76 4.43 25.25
N THR A 305 -13.07 5.55 25.54
CA THR A 305 -13.40 6.44 26.67
C THR A 305 -13.13 7.91 26.36
N ALA A 306 -13.71 8.83 27.13
CA ALA A 306 -13.55 10.28 26.96
C ALA A 306 -12.33 10.82 27.75
N ASP A 307 -11.56 11.72 27.13
CA ASP A 307 -10.44 12.45 27.78
C ASP A 307 -10.73 13.97 27.75
N PRO A 308 -10.76 14.66 28.92
CA PRO A 308 -10.89 16.12 28.99
C PRO A 308 -9.87 16.92 28.16
N ASN A 309 -8.77 16.33 27.71
CA ASN A 309 -7.76 16.93 26.84
C ASN A 309 -8.00 16.68 25.34
N ARG A 310 -8.84 15.71 24.96
CA ARG A 310 -9.08 15.32 23.56
C ARG A 310 -10.53 15.53 23.12
N GLY A 311 -11.50 15.10 23.92
CA GLY A 311 -12.92 15.14 23.57
C GLY A 311 -13.74 14.01 24.21
N PRO A 312 -14.95 13.74 23.70
CA PRO A 312 -15.71 12.54 24.04
C PRO A 312 -15.00 11.26 23.58
N MET A 313 -15.55 10.13 23.99
CA MET A 313 -15.28 8.83 23.38
C MET A 313 -15.80 8.78 21.94
N GLY A 314 -15.48 7.69 21.25
CA GLY A 314 -16.11 7.29 20.00
C GLY A 314 -17.63 7.16 20.13
N TYR A 315 -18.34 7.94 19.31
CA TYR A 315 -19.78 7.82 19.12
C TYR A 315 -20.05 7.64 17.64
N VAL A 316 -20.79 6.59 17.31
CA VAL A 316 -21.42 6.42 16.00
C VAL A 316 -22.79 7.10 15.98
N GLU A 317 -23.22 7.53 14.80
CA GLU A 317 -24.45 8.31 14.61
C GLU A 317 -25.40 7.65 13.61
N TRP A 318 -26.70 7.86 13.81
CA TRP A 318 -27.70 7.72 12.77
C TRP A 318 -28.49 9.02 12.65
N GLN A 319 -28.67 9.49 11.41
CA GLN A 319 -29.37 10.73 11.12
C GLN A 319 -30.39 10.57 10.00
N THR A 320 -31.37 11.47 10.01
CA THR A 320 -32.35 11.64 8.93
C THR A 320 -32.65 13.12 8.69
N THR A 321 -32.79 13.54 7.44
CA THR A 321 -33.17 14.92 7.10
C THR A 321 -33.79 15.09 5.71
N THR A 322 -34.77 16.00 5.61
CA THR A 322 -35.30 16.58 4.37
C THR A 322 -34.64 17.91 3.98
N LYS A 323 -33.67 18.39 4.77
CA LYS A 323 -33.06 19.73 4.66
C LYS A 323 -31.52 19.66 4.72
N PRO A 324 -30.82 20.57 4.03
CA PRO A 324 -29.37 20.60 4.08
C PRO A 324 -28.87 21.01 5.47
N LEU A 325 -27.79 20.39 5.93
CA LEU A 325 -27.23 20.62 7.27
C LEU A 325 -25.72 20.35 7.34
N ASN A 326 -25.10 20.78 8.44
CA ASN A 326 -23.77 20.36 8.85
C ASN A 326 -23.94 19.39 10.05
N SER A 327 -23.49 18.15 9.92
CA SER A 327 -23.57 17.13 11.00
C SER A 327 -22.48 17.31 12.06
N GLY A 328 -21.40 18.03 11.75
CA GLY A 328 -20.49 18.58 12.74
C GLY A 328 -19.12 17.90 12.87
N TRP A 329 -18.91 16.70 12.30
CA TRP A 329 -17.58 16.08 12.24
C TRP A 329 -16.62 16.93 11.40
N PRO A 330 -15.32 17.11 11.77
CA PRO A 330 -14.58 16.52 12.90
C PRO A 330 -14.64 17.28 14.24
N PHE A 331 -15.52 18.27 14.38
CA PHE A 331 -15.49 19.22 15.51
C PHE A 331 -16.39 18.78 16.68
N CYS A 332 -17.57 18.26 16.34
CA CYS A 332 -18.60 17.85 17.29
C CYS A 332 -19.24 16.52 16.85
N THR A 333 -20.01 15.90 17.74
CA THR A 333 -20.69 14.62 17.54
C THR A 333 -21.87 14.47 18.52
N GLY A 334 -22.79 13.55 18.23
CA GLY A 334 -23.94 13.21 19.07
C GLY A 334 -24.89 14.39 19.27
N ASP A 335 -25.19 14.72 20.53
CA ASP A 335 -26.03 15.87 20.88
C ASP A 335 -25.32 17.24 20.84
N ASN A 336 -24.06 17.29 20.38
CA ASN A 336 -23.19 18.47 20.40
C ASN A 336 -22.90 19.04 21.81
N THR A 337 -23.20 18.32 22.91
CA THR A 337 -22.89 18.78 24.27
C THR A 337 -21.45 18.50 24.70
N LYS A 338 -20.77 17.56 24.02
CA LYS A 338 -19.38 17.16 24.26
C LYS A 338 -18.53 17.36 22.98
N PRO A 339 -18.15 18.60 22.60
CA PRO A 339 -17.26 18.84 21.48
C PRO A 339 -15.87 18.23 21.68
N TYR A 340 -15.18 17.93 20.57
CA TYR A 340 -13.75 17.66 20.59
C TYR A 340 -12.94 18.93 20.91
N ARG A 341 -11.65 18.75 21.18
CA ARG A 341 -10.70 19.85 21.39
C ARG A 341 -9.75 19.99 20.21
N ASP A 342 -9.41 21.24 19.93
CA ASP A 342 -8.39 21.62 18.94
C ASP A 342 -7.00 21.24 19.47
N PHE A 343 -6.61 19.98 19.24
CA PHE A 343 -5.39 19.39 19.78
C PHE A 343 -4.18 19.70 18.88
N ASP A 344 -3.16 20.35 19.42
CA ASP A 344 -1.93 20.68 18.69
C ASP A 344 -1.04 19.43 18.61
N PHE A 345 -1.03 18.78 17.44
CA PHE A 345 -0.20 17.60 17.17
C PHE A 345 1.31 17.89 17.06
N ALA A 346 1.74 19.15 16.91
CA ALA A 346 3.16 19.52 16.89
C ALA A 346 3.73 19.68 18.30
N THR A 347 2.91 20.09 19.29
CA THR A 347 3.32 20.21 20.71
C THR A 347 2.75 19.13 21.63
N LEU A 348 1.78 18.33 21.13
CA LEU A 348 0.98 17.38 21.90
C LEU A 348 0.25 18.03 23.08
N THR A 349 -0.33 19.22 22.86
CA THR A 349 -1.06 19.98 23.90
C THR A 349 -2.51 20.28 23.52
N PRO A 350 -3.44 20.33 24.50
CA PRO A 350 -4.85 20.50 24.22
C PRO A 350 -5.27 21.99 24.12
N GLY A 351 -5.67 22.43 22.93
CA GLY A 351 -6.27 23.74 22.67
C GLY A 351 -7.73 23.85 23.13
N PRO A 352 -8.48 24.89 22.74
CA PRO A 352 -9.87 25.08 23.16
C PRO A 352 -10.78 23.93 22.69
N ALA A 353 -11.91 23.76 23.37
CA ALA A 353 -13.01 22.95 22.85
C ALA A 353 -13.67 23.68 21.67
N PHE A 354 -14.11 22.94 20.64
CA PHE A 354 -14.78 23.54 19.49
C PHE A 354 -16.16 24.11 19.86
N ASP A 355 -16.54 25.22 19.22
CA ASP A 355 -17.88 25.81 19.35
C ASP A 355 -18.81 25.21 18.29
N CYS A 356 -19.66 24.26 18.68
CA CYS A 356 -20.59 23.62 17.74
C CYS A 356 -21.62 24.59 17.12
N ALA A 357 -21.89 25.74 17.76
CA ALA A 357 -22.75 26.76 17.17
C ALA A 357 -22.04 27.61 16.11
N LYS A 358 -20.70 27.59 16.09
CA LYS A 358 -19.88 28.29 15.10
C LYS A 358 -18.50 27.60 14.92
N PRO A 359 -18.43 26.41 14.30
CA PRO A 359 -17.17 25.69 14.18
C PRO A 359 -16.17 26.47 13.32
N VAL A 360 -14.89 26.38 13.68
CA VAL A 360 -13.79 27.06 12.98
C VAL A 360 -12.89 26.02 12.33
N ASN A 361 -12.69 26.16 11.02
CA ASN A 361 -11.76 25.36 10.25
C ASN A 361 -10.55 26.21 9.84
N ASP A 362 -9.50 26.14 10.63
CA ASP A 362 -8.24 26.87 10.50
C ASP A 362 -7.06 26.00 10.02
N SER A 363 -7.32 24.74 9.67
CA SER A 363 -6.37 23.81 9.05
C SER A 363 -5.57 24.46 7.92
N ARG A 364 -4.25 24.19 7.87
CA ARG A 364 -3.39 24.62 6.73
C ARG A 364 -3.84 24.06 5.37
N TRP A 365 -4.70 23.06 5.36
CA TRP A 365 -5.26 22.40 4.17
C TRP A 365 -6.67 22.88 3.79
N ASN A 366 -7.31 23.73 4.61
CA ASN A 366 -8.66 24.22 4.32
C ASN A 366 -8.68 25.15 3.09
N THR A 367 -9.44 24.76 2.06
CA THR A 367 -9.68 25.58 0.85
C THR A 367 -11.02 26.31 0.89
N GLY A 368 -11.87 26.01 1.88
CA GLY A 368 -13.22 26.50 2.07
C GLY A 368 -13.36 27.72 2.98
N LEU A 369 -14.54 27.83 3.58
CA LEU A 369 -14.85 28.80 4.62
C LEU A 369 -14.09 28.45 5.92
N THR A 370 -13.65 29.48 6.64
CA THR A 370 -13.00 29.34 7.95
C THR A 370 -14.04 29.30 9.07
N GLU A 371 -15.12 30.07 8.95
CA GLU A 371 -16.28 29.97 9.86
C GLU A 371 -17.33 29.09 9.18
N LEU A 372 -17.70 27.98 9.81
CA LEU A 372 -18.62 26.99 9.25
C LEU A 372 -20.08 27.25 9.66
N PRO A 373 -21.07 26.66 8.94
CA PRO A 373 -22.43 26.56 9.43
C PRO A 373 -22.48 25.83 10.79
N PRO A 374 -23.45 26.14 11.67
CA PRO A 374 -23.61 25.45 12.95
C PRO A 374 -23.75 23.93 12.78
N SER A 375 -23.14 23.15 13.66
CA SER A 375 -23.34 21.70 13.75
C SER A 375 -24.77 21.38 14.20
N THR A 376 -25.34 20.34 13.62
CA THR A 376 -26.67 19.80 13.95
C THR A 376 -26.48 18.58 14.85
N ALA A 377 -27.36 18.40 15.84
CA ALA A 377 -27.30 17.22 16.70
C ALA A 377 -27.82 15.99 15.95
N ALA A 378 -27.23 14.83 16.19
CA ALA A 378 -27.65 13.57 15.61
C ALA A 378 -29.08 13.20 16.03
N THR A 379 -29.84 12.55 15.14
CA THR A 379 -31.17 12.03 15.47
C THR A 379 -31.07 10.90 16.51
N LEU A 380 -30.04 10.08 16.39
CA LEU A 380 -29.64 9.05 17.34
C LEU A 380 -28.11 8.89 17.32
N TRP A 381 -27.51 8.57 18.46
CA TRP A 381 -26.08 8.23 18.57
C TRP A 381 -25.88 7.17 19.64
N TYR A 382 -24.85 6.33 19.49
CA TYR A 382 -24.52 5.32 20.49
C TYR A 382 -23.01 5.04 20.63
N GLY A 383 -22.64 4.37 21.73
CA GLY A 383 -21.31 3.82 22.00
C GLY A 383 -21.38 2.35 22.44
N ASP A 384 -20.27 1.76 22.88
CA ASP A 384 -20.19 0.31 23.18
C ASP A 384 -20.97 -0.17 24.42
N ARG A 385 -21.23 0.72 25.39
CA ARG A 385 -21.87 0.39 26.67
C ARG A 385 -23.14 1.19 26.88
N ASP A 386 -24.15 0.57 27.49
CA ASP A 386 -25.45 1.15 27.81
C ASP A 386 -25.41 2.54 28.50
N THR A 387 -24.32 2.86 29.22
CA THR A 387 -24.12 4.15 29.90
C THR A 387 -23.63 5.29 29.00
N ASP A 388 -23.16 4.98 27.80
CA ASP A 388 -22.51 5.95 26.91
C ASP A 388 -23.53 6.69 26.03
N GLN A 389 -24.76 6.16 25.91
CA GLN A 389 -25.84 6.65 25.04
C GLN A 389 -27.20 6.86 25.73
N PRO A 390 -28.11 7.64 25.12
CA PRO A 390 -29.49 7.75 25.59
C PRO A 390 -30.39 6.55 25.22
N TRP A 391 -29.95 5.65 24.32
CA TRP A 391 -30.71 4.50 23.80
C TRP A 391 -30.00 3.17 24.13
N PRO A 392 -30.14 2.62 25.35
CA PRO A 392 -29.49 1.38 25.75
C PRO A 392 -30.01 0.14 24.99
N GLU A 393 -31.14 0.24 24.30
CA GLU A 393 -31.70 -0.86 23.51
C GLU A 393 -30.74 -1.35 22.42
N LEU A 394 -30.04 -0.43 21.74
CA LEU A 394 -29.14 -0.78 20.62
C LEU A 394 -27.96 -1.66 21.07
N THR A 395 -27.35 -1.38 22.22
CA THR A 395 -26.30 -2.24 22.80
C THR A 395 -26.85 -3.50 23.47
N ALA A 396 -28.15 -3.54 23.79
CA ALA A 396 -28.79 -4.75 24.31
C ALA A 396 -29.12 -5.77 23.20
N PHE A 397 -29.27 -5.34 21.94
CA PHE A 397 -29.71 -6.19 20.82
C PHE A 397 -28.75 -7.34 20.47
N ARG A 398 -27.44 -7.19 20.72
CA ARG A 398 -26.43 -8.26 20.56
C ARG A 398 -26.58 -9.45 21.53
N GLY A 399 -27.29 -9.26 22.64
CA GLY A 399 -27.42 -10.26 23.71
C GLY A 399 -26.16 -10.47 24.57
N PRO A 400 -26.23 -11.28 25.65
CA PRO A 400 -25.08 -11.53 26.53
C PRO A 400 -23.95 -12.29 25.81
N GLY A 401 -22.77 -11.67 25.70
CA GLY A 401 -21.62 -12.27 25.02
C GLY A 401 -21.66 -12.19 23.50
N GLY A 402 -22.59 -11.44 22.90
CA GLY A 402 -22.53 -11.06 21.49
C GLY A 402 -21.37 -10.08 21.21
N PRO A 403 -21.00 -9.90 19.93
CA PRO A 403 -19.86 -9.09 19.54
C PRO A 403 -19.99 -7.60 19.87
N GLY A 404 -18.85 -6.93 19.98
CA GLY A 404 -18.73 -5.50 20.28
C GLY A 404 -18.09 -4.70 19.13
N GLY A 405 -18.02 -3.39 19.31
CA GLY A 405 -17.67 -2.44 18.25
C GLY A 405 -18.89 -1.65 17.78
N GLN A 406 -18.67 -0.65 16.92
CA GLN A 406 -19.70 0.30 16.50
C GLN A 406 -19.59 0.55 14.99
N ALA A 407 -20.62 0.17 14.23
CA ALA A 407 -20.61 0.24 12.76
C ALA A 407 -22.03 0.36 12.18
N PRO A 408 -22.70 1.53 12.30
CA PRO A 408 -24.05 1.71 11.79
C PRO A 408 -24.08 1.86 10.27
N MET A 409 -25.08 1.23 9.68
CA MET A 409 -25.39 1.28 8.27
C MET A 409 -26.74 1.96 8.06
N GLY A 410 -26.84 2.88 7.10
CA GLY A 410 -28.13 3.29 6.57
C GLY A 410 -28.90 2.10 5.98
N GLY A 411 -30.19 2.30 5.74
CA GLY A 411 -31.07 1.28 5.19
C GLY A 411 -32.46 1.84 4.90
N PRO A 412 -33.31 1.07 4.20
CA PRO A 412 -34.50 1.57 3.52
C PRO A 412 -35.65 1.86 4.48
N VAL A 413 -36.60 2.68 4.03
CA VAL A 413 -37.93 2.79 4.65
C VAL A 413 -38.88 1.80 3.99
N TYR A 414 -39.53 0.95 4.79
CA TYR A 414 -40.59 0.09 4.26
C TYR A 414 -41.88 0.89 4.07
N HIS A 415 -42.48 0.78 2.87
CA HIS A 415 -43.83 1.27 2.59
C HIS A 415 -44.71 0.09 2.16
N TYR A 416 -45.82 -0.10 2.87
CA TYR A 416 -46.70 -1.24 2.64
C TYR A 416 -47.59 -1.00 1.42
N ASP A 417 -47.42 -1.83 0.39
CA ASP A 417 -48.34 -1.88 -0.75
C ASP A 417 -49.38 -2.99 -0.56
N ALA A 418 -50.64 -2.58 -0.35
CA ALA A 418 -51.78 -3.48 -0.26
C ALA A 418 -52.06 -4.23 -1.58
N ASP A 419 -51.79 -3.61 -2.74
CA ASP A 419 -52.05 -4.18 -4.07
C ASP A 419 -50.94 -5.13 -4.54
N ASN A 420 -49.77 -5.12 -3.88
CA ASN A 420 -48.69 -6.08 -4.15
C ASN A 420 -49.18 -7.52 -3.84
N PRO A 421 -49.21 -8.44 -4.83
CA PRO A 421 -49.77 -9.79 -4.66
C PRO A 421 -48.79 -10.77 -4.00
N SER A 422 -47.55 -10.36 -3.70
CA SER A 422 -46.55 -11.20 -3.06
C SER A 422 -47.03 -11.64 -1.67
N PRO A 423 -47.00 -12.94 -1.35
CA PRO A 423 -47.23 -13.42 0.02
C PRO A 423 -46.02 -13.17 0.93
N GLY A 424 -44.83 -12.96 0.35
CA GLY A 424 -43.58 -12.70 1.07
C GLY A 424 -43.42 -11.26 1.58
N LYS A 425 -44.28 -10.34 1.12
CA LYS A 425 -44.19 -8.93 1.51
C LYS A 425 -44.37 -8.74 3.02
N PHE A 426 -43.64 -7.80 3.59
CA PHE A 426 -43.75 -7.52 5.03
C PHE A 426 -45.17 -7.03 5.42
N PRO A 427 -45.65 -7.34 6.64
CA PRO A 427 -46.93 -6.83 7.13
C PRO A 427 -46.98 -5.30 7.25
N GLU A 428 -48.19 -4.73 7.13
CA GLU A 428 -48.50 -3.29 7.27
C GLU A 428 -47.96 -2.65 8.56
N TYR A 429 -47.68 -3.45 9.61
CA TYR A 429 -47.01 -2.97 10.83
C TYR A 429 -45.68 -2.23 10.58
N TRP A 430 -44.93 -2.66 9.56
CA TRP A 430 -43.63 -2.11 9.21
C TRP A 430 -43.71 -0.82 8.38
N ASP A 431 -44.90 -0.41 7.97
CA ASP A 431 -45.11 0.80 7.16
C ASP A 431 -44.51 2.06 7.83
N GLY A 432 -43.78 2.84 7.03
CA GLY A 432 -43.08 4.05 7.46
C GLY A 432 -41.92 3.82 8.43
N LYS A 433 -41.44 2.58 8.64
CA LYS A 433 -40.26 2.32 9.49
C LYS A 433 -38.98 2.30 8.66
N ALA A 434 -37.97 2.99 9.18
CA ALA A 434 -36.60 2.98 8.66
C ALA A 434 -35.84 1.76 9.21
N PHE A 435 -35.05 1.09 8.39
CA PHE A 435 -34.21 -0.03 8.79
C PHE A 435 -32.74 0.42 8.86
N LEU A 436 -32.00 -0.09 9.84
CA LEU A 436 -30.57 0.16 10.07
C LEU A 436 -29.87 -1.19 10.26
N GLY A 437 -28.82 -1.46 9.48
CA GLY A 437 -27.90 -2.55 9.77
C GLY A 437 -26.86 -2.14 10.82
N GLU A 438 -26.49 -3.04 11.71
CA GLU A 438 -25.29 -2.92 12.55
C GLU A 438 -24.29 -3.98 12.11
N PHE A 439 -23.22 -3.52 11.46
CA PHE A 439 -22.23 -4.40 10.84
C PHE A 439 -21.31 -5.09 11.85
N SER A 440 -20.99 -4.47 13.00
CA SER A 440 -20.12 -5.06 14.04
C SER A 440 -20.87 -5.79 15.16
N GLN A 441 -22.19 -5.60 15.28
CA GLN A 441 -23.01 -6.19 16.34
C GLN A 441 -24.06 -7.20 15.84
N ASP A 442 -24.04 -7.54 14.54
CA ASP A 442 -24.86 -8.58 13.92
C ASP A 442 -26.37 -8.45 14.20
N TYR A 443 -26.94 -7.28 13.90
CA TYR A 443 -28.38 -7.07 13.94
C TYR A 443 -28.90 -6.09 12.89
N VAL A 444 -30.22 -6.11 12.67
CA VAL A 444 -30.96 -5.06 11.96
C VAL A 444 -31.98 -4.46 12.92
N ALA A 445 -31.97 -3.14 13.07
CA ALA A 445 -32.92 -2.40 13.89
C ALA A 445 -33.91 -1.61 13.03
N ALA A 446 -35.18 -1.56 13.46
CA ALA A 446 -36.21 -0.80 12.77
C ALA A 446 -36.72 0.36 13.64
N PHE A 447 -36.66 1.57 13.08
CA PHE A 447 -36.93 2.83 13.77
C PHE A 447 -38.31 3.37 13.36
N THR A 448 -39.16 3.66 14.36
CA THR A 448 -40.40 4.41 14.15
C THR A 448 -40.12 5.90 14.39
N LEU A 449 -40.25 6.73 13.34
CA LEU A 449 -39.98 8.16 13.39
C LEU A 449 -41.25 8.97 13.68
N ALA A 450 -41.13 10.09 14.42
CA ALA A 450 -42.24 11.04 14.62
C ALA A 450 -42.58 11.89 13.37
N GLY A 451 -41.90 11.64 12.26
CA GLY A 451 -41.92 12.40 11.00
C GLY A 451 -40.56 12.28 10.29
N PRO A 452 -40.41 12.76 9.05
CA PRO A 452 -39.19 12.56 8.27
C PRO A 452 -37.94 13.28 8.81
N ASP A 453 -38.09 14.40 9.54
CA ASP A 453 -37.00 15.00 10.34
C ASP A 453 -37.19 14.73 11.85
N GLY A 454 -38.05 13.76 12.20
CA GLY A 454 -38.52 13.56 13.56
C GLY A 454 -37.53 12.72 14.40
N PRO A 455 -37.58 12.85 15.74
CA PRO A 455 -36.88 11.90 16.60
C PRO A 455 -37.41 10.47 16.40
N VAL A 456 -36.54 9.49 16.65
CA VAL A 456 -36.95 8.10 16.86
C VAL A 456 -37.85 8.03 18.10
N THR A 457 -38.95 7.29 17.99
CA THR A 457 -39.95 7.11 19.07
C THR A 457 -40.09 5.67 19.53
N LYS A 458 -39.61 4.71 18.73
CA LYS A 458 -39.56 3.29 19.05
C LYS A 458 -38.45 2.61 18.24
N LEU A 459 -37.73 1.71 18.89
CA LEU A 459 -36.77 0.79 18.30
C LEU A 459 -37.37 -0.63 18.33
N GLU A 460 -37.12 -1.42 17.31
CA GLU A 460 -37.40 -2.87 17.25
C GLU A 460 -36.13 -3.59 16.78
N ASN A 461 -35.80 -4.73 17.39
CA ASN A 461 -34.77 -5.63 16.88
C ASN A 461 -35.44 -6.58 15.86
N VAL A 462 -35.08 -6.48 14.59
CA VAL A 462 -35.70 -7.22 13.49
C VAL A 462 -35.01 -8.57 13.37
N LEU A 463 -35.77 -9.67 13.44
CA LEU A 463 -35.23 -11.04 13.37
C LEU A 463 -34.04 -11.25 14.33
N PRO A 464 -34.22 -11.08 15.67
CA PRO A 464 -33.13 -11.11 16.62
C PRO A 464 -32.34 -12.42 16.53
N ASN A 465 -31.01 -12.30 16.54
CA ASN A 465 -30.10 -13.45 16.53
C ASN A 465 -30.26 -14.39 17.75
N SER A 466 -30.98 -13.98 18.81
CA SER A 466 -31.37 -14.86 19.92
C SER A 466 -32.50 -15.85 19.59
N GLU A 467 -33.37 -15.52 18.63
CA GLU A 467 -34.59 -16.28 18.29
C GLU A 467 -34.39 -17.24 17.10
N ARG A 468 -33.19 -17.25 16.50
CA ARG A 468 -32.86 -17.97 15.26
C ARG A 468 -32.93 -19.50 15.36
N SER A 469 -32.70 -20.06 16.55
CA SER A 469 -32.54 -21.51 16.77
C SER A 469 -33.84 -22.32 16.69
N GLU A 470 -35.01 -21.68 16.75
CA GLU A 470 -36.31 -22.38 16.67
C GLU A 470 -36.82 -22.55 15.23
N ASN A 471 -36.29 -21.80 14.25
CA ASN A 471 -36.87 -21.66 12.91
C ASN A 471 -35.89 -21.89 11.74
N GLY A 472 -34.67 -22.39 11.98
CA GLY A 472 -33.71 -22.69 10.92
C GLY A 472 -33.23 -21.48 10.10
N ILE A 473 -33.35 -20.27 10.65
CA ILE A 473 -33.04 -19.00 10.03
C ILE A 473 -31.51 -18.74 10.12
N PRO A 474 -30.79 -18.51 9.01
CA PRO A 474 -29.40 -18.03 9.04
C PRO A 474 -29.28 -16.75 9.87
N PRO A 475 -28.18 -16.55 10.62
CA PRO A 475 -28.02 -15.37 11.45
C PRO A 475 -27.92 -14.08 10.62
N TRP A 476 -28.13 -12.92 11.26
CA TRP A 476 -27.46 -11.70 10.80
C TRP A 476 -25.95 -11.85 11.03
N ASP A 477 -25.16 -11.43 10.05
CA ASP A 477 -23.73 -11.76 9.97
C ASP A 477 -23.00 -10.67 9.19
N ASN A 478 -22.57 -9.64 9.91
CA ASN A 478 -22.13 -8.34 9.39
C ASN A 478 -23.00 -7.80 8.22
N PRO A 479 -24.27 -7.39 8.46
CA PRO A 479 -25.16 -6.87 7.42
C PRO A 479 -24.55 -5.67 6.70
N MET A 480 -24.23 -5.84 5.42
CA MET A 480 -23.46 -4.89 4.62
C MET A 480 -24.36 -4.00 3.74
N ASP A 481 -25.50 -4.51 3.30
CA ASP A 481 -26.48 -3.71 2.53
C ASP A 481 -27.90 -4.30 2.59
N LEU A 482 -28.92 -3.44 2.46
CA LEU A 482 -30.34 -3.70 2.71
C LEU A 482 -31.22 -3.01 1.65
N GLU A 483 -32.05 -3.76 0.91
CA GLU A 483 -33.02 -3.16 -0.05
C GLU A 483 -34.37 -3.89 -0.03
N PHE A 484 -35.48 -3.17 -0.15
CA PHE A 484 -36.79 -3.81 -0.36
C PHE A 484 -37.05 -4.04 -1.85
N GLY A 485 -37.28 -5.31 -2.22
CA GLY A 485 -37.56 -5.69 -3.59
C GLY A 485 -38.99 -5.34 -4.05
N PRO A 486 -39.28 -5.45 -5.37
CA PRO A 486 -40.62 -5.20 -5.92
C PRO A 486 -41.68 -6.22 -5.44
N ASP A 487 -41.26 -7.33 -4.83
CA ASP A 487 -42.09 -8.31 -4.14
C ASP A 487 -42.36 -7.94 -2.67
N GLY A 488 -41.85 -6.80 -2.18
CA GLY A 488 -42.05 -6.31 -0.82
C GLY A 488 -41.27 -7.08 0.26
N SER A 489 -40.37 -7.96 -0.16
CA SER A 489 -39.44 -8.71 0.69
C SER A 489 -38.14 -7.91 0.91
N LEU A 490 -37.46 -8.12 2.03
CA LEU A 490 -36.19 -7.45 2.34
C LEU A 490 -35.02 -8.29 1.81
N TYR A 491 -34.26 -7.75 0.86
CA TYR A 491 -33.02 -8.34 0.36
C TYR A 491 -31.85 -7.83 1.20
N VAL A 492 -30.94 -8.74 1.56
CA VAL A 492 -29.79 -8.43 2.42
C VAL A 492 -28.52 -9.09 1.92
N LEU A 493 -27.45 -8.32 1.88
CA LEU A 493 -26.09 -8.77 1.62
C LEU A 493 -25.32 -8.78 2.94
N ASP A 494 -24.93 -9.96 3.41
CA ASP A 494 -24.09 -10.19 4.59
C ASP A 494 -22.62 -10.31 4.17
N TYR A 495 -21.71 -9.71 4.93
CA TYR A 495 -20.26 -9.78 4.68
C TYR A 495 -19.59 -11.01 5.32
N GLY A 496 -20.08 -11.46 6.48
CA GLY A 496 -19.55 -12.63 7.20
C GLY A 496 -18.18 -12.42 7.86
N ASP A 497 -17.83 -13.29 8.82
CA ASP A 497 -16.58 -13.22 9.58
C ASP A 497 -15.34 -13.47 8.69
N GLY A 498 -14.46 -12.46 8.59
CA GLY A 498 -13.17 -12.57 7.91
C GLY A 498 -12.77 -11.31 7.13
N PHE A 499 -11.61 -11.35 6.46
CA PHE A 499 -10.92 -10.12 6.01
C PHE A 499 -10.44 -10.18 4.55
N PHE A 500 -10.87 -9.21 3.75
CA PHE A 500 -10.30 -8.88 2.41
C PHE A 500 -10.43 -9.99 1.37
N ARG A 501 -11.47 -10.82 1.52
CA ARG A 501 -11.72 -12.03 0.73
C ARG A 501 -13.23 -12.26 0.64
N GLN A 502 -13.61 -13.29 -0.11
CA GLN A 502 -14.91 -13.92 0.11
C GLN A 502 -14.85 -14.76 1.39
N ASN A 503 -15.66 -14.38 2.38
CA ASN A 503 -15.80 -15.12 3.64
C ASN A 503 -16.75 -16.32 3.43
N PRO A 504 -16.59 -17.45 4.16
CA PRO A 504 -17.37 -18.68 3.90
C PRO A 504 -18.87 -18.59 4.23
N ASP A 505 -19.20 -17.66 5.11
CA ASP A 505 -20.48 -17.30 5.70
C ASP A 505 -21.15 -16.11 5.00
N ALA A 506 -20.39 -15.22 4.35
CA ALA A 506 -20.87 -14.20 3.44
C ALA A 506 -21.99 -14.71 2.52
N GLY A 507 -23.03 -13.90 2.28
CA GLY A 507 -24.17 -14.37 1.49
C GLY A 507 -25.14 -13.27 1.08
N LEU A 508 -25.86 -13.55 -0.01
CA LEU A 508 -27.02 -12.75 -0.41
C LEU A 508 -28.28 -13.53 -0.04
N TYR A 509 -29.23 -12.86 0.61
CA TYR A 509 -30.46 -13.44 1.12
C TYR A 509 -31.67 -12.60 0.72
N ARG A 510 -32.85 -13.23 0.74
CA ARG A 510 -34.14 -12.54 0.75
C ARG A 510 -34.93 -12.97 1.98
N ILE A 511 -35.54 -12.02 2.64
CA ILE A 511 -36.32 -12.21 3.84
C ILE A 511 -37.79 -12.04 3.49
N ASP A 512 -38.54 -13.13 3.64
CA ASP A 512 -39.95 -13.22 3.32
C ASP A 512 -40.78 -13.31 4.61
N TYR A 513 -41.95 -12.66 4.63
CA TYR A 513 -43.02 -13.02 5.56
C TYR A 513 -43.65 -14.34 5.09
N ALA A 514 -43.65 -15.35 5.95
CA ALA A 514 -44.05 -16.71 5.63
C ALA A 514 -44.69 -17.40 6.84
N GLU A 515 -45.98 -17.19 7.07
CA GLU A 515 -46.73 -17.93 8.09
C GLU A 515 -46.75 -19.44 7.78
N GLY A 516 -46.42 -20.27 8.77
CA GLY A 516 -46.39 -21.72 8.64
C GLY A 516 -45.13 -22.25 7.91
N ASN A 517 -45.33 -23.05 6.87
CA ASN A 517 -44.28 -23.86 6.23
C ASN A 517 -43.16 -23.01 5.63
N LYS A 518 -41.90 -23.35 5.91
CA LYS A 518 -40.72 -22.62 5.43
C LYS A 518 -40.10 -23.24 4.18
N ALA A 519 -39.26 -22.46 3.50
CA ALA A 519 -38.51 -22.91 2.35
C ALA A 519 -37.31 -23.74 2.82
N PRO A 520 -37.08 -24.93 2.25
CA PRO A 520 -35.91 -25.72 2.62
C PRO A 520 -34.61 -25.06 2.14
N THR A 521 -33.56 -25.15 2.94
CA THR A 521 -32.23 -24.60 2.61
C THR A 521 -31.46 -25.62 1.77
N ALA A 522 -31.11 -25.24 0.55
CA ALA A 522 -30.27 -26.04 -0.35
C ALA A 522 -28.78 -25.78 -0.06
N VAL A 523 -28.00 -26.84 0.20
CA VAL A 523 -26.55 -26.76 0.39
C VAL A 523 -25.85 -27.66 -0.63
N ILE A 524 -24.88 -27.11 -1.38
CA ILE A 524 -23.99 -27.90 -2.26
C ILE A 524 -22.57 -27.89 -1.70
N LYS A 525 -22.05 -29.09 -1.43
CA LYS A 525 -20.61 -29.36 -1.33
C LYS A 525 -20.14 -30.09 -2.59
N SER A 526 -18.90 -29.83 -2.99
CA SER A 526 -18.23 -30.48 -4.13
C SER A 526 -16.81 -30.86 -3.75
N ASP A 527 -16.34 -32.04 -4.15
CA ASP A 527 -14.97 -32.51 -3.83
C ASP A 527 -13.85 -31.78 -4.61
N ARG A 528 -14.20 -31.02 -5.65
CA ARG A 528 -13.38 -29.99 -6.32
C ARG A 528 -14.26 -29.08 -7.19
N THR A 529 -13.85 -27.83 -7.34
CA THR A 529 -14.51 -26.84 -8.22
C THR A 529 -13.72 -26.54 -9.49
N SER A 530 -12.50 -27.04 -9.61
CA SER A 530 -11.66 -26.83 -10.79
C SER A 530 -10.75 -28.04 -11.07
N GLY A 531 -10.21 -28.11 -12.29
CA GLY A 531 -9.25 -29.15 -12.70
C GLY A 531 -9.28 -29.49 -14.19
N GLN A 532 -8.33 -30.32 -14.63
CA GLN A 532 -8.18 -30.71 -16.03
C GLN A 532 -9.27 -31.66 -16.55
N ALA A 533 -9.59 -31.55 -17.85
CA ALA A 533 -10.49 -32.46 -18.53
C ALA A 533 -9.84 -33.85 -18.78
N PRO A 534 -10.58 -34.97 -18.64
CA PRO A 534 -11.95 -35.05 -18.14
C PRO A 534 -12.00 -34.92 -16.61
N LEU A 535 -12.74 -33.92 -16.11
CA LEU A 535 -12.85 -33.66 -14.67
C LEU A 535 -14.04 -34.43 -14.10
N SER A 536 -13.79 -35.32 -13.14
CA SER A 536 -14.86 -35.93 -12.35
C SER A 536 -15.07 -35.13 -11.06
N VAL A 537 -16.31 -34.81 -10.75
CA VAL A 537 -16.73 -34.10 -9.52
C VAL A 537 -17.81 -34.90 -8.82
N SER A 538 -17.68 -35.01 -7.50
CA SER A 538 -18.67 -35.59 -6.59
C SER A 538 -19.37 -34.47 -5.84
N PHE A 539 -20.69 -34.52 -5.75
CA PHE A 539 -21.53 -33.53 -5.10
C PHE A 539 -22.26 -34.15 -3.90
N ASP A 540 -22.36 -33.38 -2.83
CA ASP A 540 -23.02 -33.76 -1.58
C ASP A 540 -23.94 -32.63 -1.12
N ALA A 541 -25.18 -32.99 -0.82
CA ALA A 541 -26.23 -32.10 -0.35
C ALA A 541 -26.81 -32.54 1.01
N THR A 542 -26.13 -33.43 1.74
CA THR A 542 -26.61 -33.94 3.04
C THR A 542 -26.73 -32.88 4.14
N ASP A 543 -26.06 -31.73 3.98
CA ASP A 543 -26.22 -30.53 4.81
C ASP A 543 -27.50 -29.72 4.49
N SER A 544 -28.24 -30.06 3.41
CA SER A 544 -29.51 -29.40 3.11
C SER A 544 -30.56 -29.76 4.15
N SER A 545 -31.32 -28.77 4.60
CA SER A 545 -32.25 -28.91 5.72
C SER A 545 -33.62 -28.30 5.41
N ASP A 546 -34.63 -28.85 6.03
CA ASP A 546 -35.99 -28.30 6.07
C ASP A 546 -36.19 -27.68 7.46
N PRO A 547 -36.55 -26.38 7.59
CA PRO A 547 -36.73 -25.76 8.90
C PRO A 547 -37.82 -26.41 9.75
N ASP A 548 -38.87 -26.95 9.10
CA ASP A 548 -39.95 -27.71 9.75
C ASP A 548 -39.57 -29.18 10.06
N GLY A 549 -38.33 -29.60 9.79
CA GLY A 549 -37.81 -30.95 10.01
C GLY A 549 -38.33 -32.01 9.02
N GLY A 550 -38.91 -31.58 7.90
CA GLY A 550 -39.45 -32.41 6.84
C GLY A 550 -38.41 -33.23 6.06
N GLN A 551 -38.89 -34.22 5.30
CA GLN A 551 -38.03 -34.98 4.39
C GLN A 551 -37.88 -34.26 3.04
N LEU A 552 -36.63 -34.07 2.61
CA LEU A 552 -36.31 -33.44 1.33
C LEU A 552 -36.26 -34.42 0.17
N THR A 553 -36.79 -33.99 -0.97
CA THR A 553 -36.53 -34.56 -2.30
C THR A 553 -35.43 -33.76 -2.99
N TYR A 554 -34.44 -34.43 -3.56
CA TYR A 554 -33.26 -33.81 -4.18
C TYR A 554 -33.27 -34.01 -5.69
N GLN A 555 -33.07 -32.93 -6.44
CA GLN A 555 -32.90 -32.94 -7.89
C GLN A 555 -31.66 -32.13 -8.28
N TRP A 556 -30.87 -32.65 -9.22
CA TRP A 556 -29.62 -32.03 -9.68
C TRP A 556 -29.62 -31.80 -11.19
N ASP A 557 -29.29 -30.58 -11.59
CA ASP A 557 -28.83 -30.23 -12.94
C ASP A 557 -27.31 -30.12 -12.85
N LEU A 558 -26.55 -30.99 -13.53
CA LEU A 558 -25.10 -31.09 -13.32
C LEU A 558 -24.26 -30.45 -14.43
N ASP A 559 -24.84 -30.03 -15.55
CA ASP A 559 -24.13 -29.31 -16.61
C ASP A 559 -24.70 -27.92 -16.91
N GLY A 560 -25.82 -27.55 -16.29
CA GLY A 560 -26.40 -26.21 -16.32
C GLY A 560 -27.32 -25.97 -17.51
N ASP A 561 -27.81 -27.02 -18.17
CA ASP A 561 -28.61 -26.92 -19.41
C ASP A 561 -30.06 -26.47 -19.19
N GLY A 562 -30.54 -26.53 -17.93
CA GLY A 562 -31.94 -26.29 -17.57
C GLY A 562 -32.63 -27.51 -16.96
N THR A 563 -32.10 -28.71 -17.18
CA THR A 563 -32.74 -30.00 -16.91
C THR A 563 -32.17 -30.66 -15.66
N PHE A 564 -33.04 -31.17 -14.79
CA PHE A 564 -32.63 -31.86 -13.57
C PHE A 564 -32.52 -33.39 -13.82
N ASP A 565 -31.32 -33.83 -14.20
CA ASP A 565 -31.04 -35.19 -14.70
C ASP A 565 -30.61 -36.20 -13.62
N ALA A 566 -30.25 -35.76 -12.41
CA ALA A 566 -29.87 -36.64 -11.29
C ALA A 566 -30.69 -36.36 -10.02
N SER A 567 -30.68 -37.29 -9.07
CA SER A 567 -31.47 -37.21 -7.84
C SER A 567 -30.83 -37.97 -6.67
N GLY A 568 -31.28 -37.65 -5.46
CA GLY A 568 -30.71 -38.16 -4.20
C GLY A 568 -29.76 -37.16 -3.53
N PRO A 569 -29.39 -37.37 -2.26
CA PRO A 569 -28.60 -36.43 -1.47
C PRO A 569 -27.13 -36.33 -1.91
N THR A 570 -26.66 -37.24 -2.78
CA THR A 570 -25.35 -37.17 -3.42
C THR A 570 -25.46 -37.47 -4.90
N ALA A 571 -24.58 -36.88 -5.70
CA ALA A 571 -24.53 -37.06 -7.15
C ALA A 571 -23.07 -36.98 -7.66
N SER A 572 -22.83 -37.33 -8.93
CA SER A 572 -21.52 -37.12 -9.54
C SER A 572 -21.62 -36.90 -11.06
N ARG A 573 -20.66 -36.14 -11.60
CA ARG A 573 -20.56 -35.81 -13.03
C ARG A 573 -19.11 -35.92 -13.47
N THR A 574 -18.89 -36.49 -14.65
CA THR A 574 -17.64 -36.31 -15.40
C THR A 574 -17.90 -35.31 -16.52
N TYR A 575 -17.13 -34.22 -16.52
CA TYR A 575 -17.10 -33.19 -17.55
C TYR A 575 -15.99 -33.52 -18.55
N PRO A 576 -16.31 -33.87 -19.81
CA PRO A 576 -15.33 -34.37 -20.77
C PRO A 576 -14.55 -33.26 -21.50
N GLU A 577 -15.03 -32.02 -21.45
CA GLU A 577 -14.53 -30.90 -22.25
C GLU A 577 -14.23 -29.68 -21.35
N ASN A 578 -13.30 -28.84 -21.80
CA ASN A 578 -12.96 -27.59 -21.10
C ASN A 578 -14.11 -26.59 -21.17
N GLY A 579 -14.35 -25.86 -20.08
CA GLY A 579 -15.43 -24.87 -19.97
C GLY A 579 -15.80 -24.55 -18.53
N GLN A 580 -16.75 -23.65 -18.34
CA GLN A 580 -17.39 -23.40 -17.05
C GLN A 580 -18.81 -23.95 -17.08
N PHE A 581 -19.14 -24.79 -16.09
CA PHE A 581 -20.43 -25.44 -15.93
C PHE A 581 -21.06 -25.00 -14.61
N GLN A 582 -22.39 -24.91 -14.55
CA GLN A 582 -23.10 -24.55 -13.31
C GLN A 582 -23.87 -25.77 -12.82
N ALA A 583 -23.34 -26.45 -11.80
CA ALA A 583 -24.05 -27.52 -11.12
C ALA A 583 -25.08 -26.90 -10.17
N ARG A 584 -26.35 -27.29 -10.29
CA ARG A 584 -27.48 -26.72 -9.55
C ARG A 584 -28.21 -27.81 -8.79
N LEU A 585 -28.52 -27.52 -7.53
CA LEU A 585 -29.35 -28.33 -6.65
C LEU A 585 -30.69 -27.66 -6.49
N LYS A 586 -31.75 -28.46 -6.58
CA LYS A 586 -33.07 -28.11 -6.06
C LYS A 586 -33.46 -29.13 -5.01
N VAL A 587 -33.71 -28.65 -3.80
CA VAL A 587 -34.40 -29.42 -2.76
C VAL A 587 -35.87 -29.03 -2.72
N THR A 588 -36.73 -29.97 -2.34
CA THR A 588 -38.18 -29.77 -2.24
C THR A 588 -38.69 -30.50 -1.02
N ASP A 589 -39.46 -29.82 -0.18
CA ASP A 589 -40.09 -30.40 1.01
C ASP A 589 -41.31 -31.29 0.63
N ALA A 590 -42.06 -31.78 1.62
CA ALA A 590 -43.27 -32.57 1.36
C ALA A 590 -44.53 -31.71 1.09
N GLN A 591 -44.43 -30.38 1.17
CA GLN A 591 -45.51 -29.41 1.06
C GLN A 591 -45.47 -28.64 -0.29
N GLY A 592 -44.34 -28.69 -1.00
CA GLY A 592 -44.09 -28.10 -2.30
C GLY A 592 -43.20 -26.85 -2.32
N LYS A 593 -42.67 -26.37 -1.19
CA LYS A 593 -41.66 -25.29 -1.21
C LYS A 593 -40.31 -25.85 -1.67
N ILE A 594 -39.49 -24.97 -2.27
CA ILE A 594 -38.20 -25.34 -2.86
C ILE A 594 -37.07 -24.47 -2.32
N GLY A 595 -35.90 -25.07 -2.24
CA GLY A 595 -34.61 -24.38 -2.07
C GLY A 595 -33.76 -24.59 -3.31
N LEU A 596 -33.01 -23.57 -3.71
CA LEU A 596 -32.08 -23.62 -4.83
C LEU A 596 -30.67 -23.23 -4.39
N SER A 597 -29.67 -23.88 -4.97
CA SER A 597 -28.26 -23.54 -4.80
C SER A 597 -27.50 -23.90 -6.07
N SER A 598 -26.38 -23.25 -6.35
CA SER A 598 -25.51 -23.60 -7.46
C SER A 598 -24.02 -23.54 -7.09
N ARG A 599 -23.20 -24.20 -7.89
CA ARG A 599 -21.74 -24.18 -7.78
C ARG A 599 -21.12 -24.20 -9.18
N GLN A 600 -20.28 -23.21 -9.47
CA GLN A 600 -19.52 -23.18 -10.72
C GLN A 600 -18.38 -24.22 -10.67
N ILE A 601 -18.28 -25.01 -11.74
CA ILE A 601 -17.21 -25.97 -11.99
C ILE A 601 -16.40 -25.52 -13.21
N THR A 602 -15.10 -25.29 -13.02
CA THR A 602 -14.17 -24.79 -14.03
C THR A 602 -13.29 -25.93 -14.55
N VAL A 603 -13.50 -26.35 -15.79
CA VAL A 603 -12.82 -27.52 -16.37
C VAL A 603 -11.79 -27.06 -17.40
N GLY A 604 -10.55 -27.52 -17.28
CA GLY A 604 -9.43 -27.17 -18.16
C GLY A 604 -8.49 -26.10 -17.63
N ASN A 605 -8.82 -25.48 -16.48
CA ASN A 605 -7.94 -24.64 -15.67
C ASN A 605 -8.14 -25.03 -14.20
N THR A 606 -7.07 -25.14 -13.43
CA THR A 606 -7.07 -25.53 -12.02
C THR A 606 -6.76 -24.31 -11.16
N ALA A 607 -7.63 -23.98 -10.20
CA ALA A 607 -7.36 -22.85 -9.32
C ALA A 607 -6.04 -23.08 -8.53
N PRO A 608 -5.13 -22.10 -8.51
CA PRO A 608 -3.82 -22.26 -7.89
C PRO A 608 -3.96 -22.38 -6.36
N THR A 609 -3.15 -23.24 -5.74
CA THR A 609 -3.09 -23.37 -4.28
C THR A 609 -1.94 -22.53 -3.73
N ILE A 610 -2.20 -21.84 -2.62
CA ILE A 610 -1.23 -20.93 -1.98
C ILE A 610 -0.85 -21.47 -0.61
N GLY A 611 0.45 -21.66 -0.39
CA GLY A 611 1.04 -22.00 0.89
C GLY A 611 1.79 -20.80 1.48
N ILE A 612 1.35 -20.31 2.64
CA ILE A 612 2.10 -19.31 3.42
C ILE A 612 3.13 -20.07 4.27
N THR A 613 4.42 -19.95 3.90
CA THR A 613 5.53 -20.62 4.58
C THR A 613 6.06 -19.83 5.79
N SER A 614 5.84 -18.51 5.78
CA SER A 614 6.00 -17.62 6.93
C SER A 614 5.12 -16.39 6.75
N PRO A 615 4.69 -15.72 7.84
CA PRO A 615 4.76 -16.18 9.23
C PRO A 615 3.75 -17.33 9.51
N PRO A 616 3.90 -18.10 10.60
CA PRO A 616 2.84 -19.00 11.05
C PRO A 616 1.62 -18.20 11.53
N THR A 617 0.41 -18.71 11.28
CA THR A 617 -0.81 -18.16 11.88
C THR A 617 -0.76 -18.27 13.42
N GLY A 618 -1.38 -17.32 14.10
CA GLY A 618 -1.27 -17.09 15.55
C GLY A 618 0.07 -16.54 16.02
N GLY A 619 1.00 -16.23 15.12
CA GLY A 619 2.33 -15.73 15.45
C GLY A 619 2.31 -14.33 16.09
N PHE A 620 3.10 -14.13 17.14
CA PHE A 620 3.15 -12.87 17.89
C PHE A 620 4.05 -11.80 17.23
N PHE A 621 3.61 -10.54 17.23
CA PHE A 621 4.40 -9.38 16.78
C PHE A 621 4.14 -8.15 17.66
N ASN A 622 4.91 -7.07 17.49
CA ASN A 622 4.62 -5.75 18.06
C ASN A 622 4.35 -4.77 16.92
N TRP A 623 3.46 -3.79 17.14
CA TRP A 623 3.30 -2.69 16.20
C TRP A 623 4.63 -1.96 15.97
N GLY A 624 4.93 -1.64 14.71
CA GLY A 624 6.21 -1.15 14.22
C GLY A 624 7.22 -2.25 13.87
N ASP A 625 6.95 -3.51 14.18
CA ASP A 625 7.76 -4.64 13.72
C ASP A 625 7.58 -4.86 12.23
N ALA A 626 8.60 -5.43 11.59
CA ALA A 626 8.47 -6.02 10.27
C ALA A 626 8.37 -7.54 10.38
N VAL A 627 7.34 -8.09 9.75
CA VAL A 627 7.03 -9.52 9.77
C VAL A 627 7.46 -10.12 8.41
N PRO A 628 8.48 -10.97 8.36
CA PRO A 628 8.84 -11.71 7.15
C PRO A 628 7.68 -12.54 6.65
N TYR A 629 7.48 -12.53 5.34
CA TYR A 629 6.51 -13.41 4.69
C TYR A 629 7.16 -14.21 3.57
N GLY A 630 6.60 -15.40 3.32
CA GLY A 630 7.03 -16.32 2.29
C GLY A 630 5.83 -17.09 1.74
N VAL A 631 5.78 -17.21 0.41
CA VAL A 631 4.67 -17.79 -0.35
C VAL A 631 5.19 -18.83 -1.32
N GLU A 632 4.59 -20.01 -1.29
CA GLU A 632 4.69 -21.02 -2.33
C GLU A 632 3.35 -21.09 -3.07
N VAL A 633 3.38 -21.22 -4.39
CA VAL A 633 2.18 -21.39 -5.22
C VAL A 633 2.36 -22.66 -6.04
N GLU A 634 1.38 -23.56 -5.98
CA GLU A 634 1.27 -24.68 -6.90
C GLU A 634 0.16 -24.42 -7.90
N ASP A 635 0.49 -24.55 -9.18
CA ASP A 635 -0.42 -24.39 -10.30
C ASP A 635 -0.13 -25.54 -11.28
N VAL A 636 -1.18 -26.24 -11.72
CA VAL A 636 -1.04 -27.46 -12.53
C VAL A 636 -0.72 -27.12 -14.00
N GLU A 637 -1.10 -25.92 -14.46
CA GLU A 637 -0.99 -25.49 -15.85
C GLU A 637 0.19 -24.54 -16.09
N ASP A 638 0.44 -23.61 -15.16
CA ASP A 638 1.59 -22.68 -15.15
C ASP A 638 2.84 -23.30 -14.48
N GLY A 639 2.67 -24.32 -13.62
CA GLY A 639 3.73 -25.04 -12.90
C GLY A 639 4.18 -24.39 -11.59
N ASN A 640 4.93 -25.13 -10.76
CA ASN A 640 5.37 -24.74 -9.40
C ASN A 640 6.45 -23.62 -9.36
N THR A 641 6.47 -22.70 -10.32
CA THR A 641 7.32 -21.50 -10.28
C THR A 641 6.41 -20.28 -10.41
N ALA A 642 5.94 -19.82 -9.25
CA ALA A 642 5.07 -18.65 -9.12
C ALA A 642 5.62 -17.43 -9.87
N ASP A 643 4.78 -16.75 -10.63
CA ASP A 643 5.09 -15.40 -11.10
C ASP A 643 4.95 -14.44 -9.91
N CYS A 644 6.04 -14.15 -9.23
CA CYS A 644 6.03 -13.30 -8.03
C CYS A 644 5.52 -11.87 -8.27
N ALA A 645 5.37 -11.40 -9.52
CA ALA A 645 4.70 -10.14 -9.80
C ALA A 645 3.16 -10.23 -9.67
N LYS A 646 2.60 -11.44 -9.71
CA LYS A 646 1.17 -11.74 -9.58
C LYS A 646 0.77 -12.22 -8.18
N VAL A 647 1.73 -12.58 -7.32
CA VAL A 647 1.47 -12.78 -5.89
C VAL A 647 1.24 -11.41 -5.28
N ALA A 648 -0.02 -11.10 -4.98
CA ALA A 648 -0.40 -9.92 -4.23
C ALA A 648 -0.49 -10.26 -2.75
N TRP A 649 -0.03 -9.36 -1.89
CA TRP A 649 -0.16 -9.46 -0.45
C TRP A 649 -0.79 -8.21 0.11
N THR A 650 -1.59 -8.39 1.16
CA THR A 650 -2.30 -7.33 1.87
C THR A 650 -2.19 -7.62 3.35
N PHE A 651 -1.58 -6.70 4.10
CA PHE A 651 -1.66 -6.70 5.55
C PHE A 651 -2.71 -5.70 6.02
N GLY A 652 -3.63 -6.18 6.83
CA GLY A 652 -4.65 -5.39 7.50
C GLY A 652 -4.48 -5.42 9.00
N LEU A 653 -5.11 -4.43 9.63
CA LEU A 653 -5.42 -4.45 11.04
C LEU A 653 -6.83 -5.03 11.15
N GLY A 654 -6.94 -6.18 11.80
CA GLY A 654 -8.22 -6.70 12.26
C GLY A 654 -8.53 -6.12 13.63
N HIS A 655 -9.81 -5.83 13.89
CA HIS A 655 -10.28 -5.55 15.23
C HIS A 655 -11.69 -6.09 15.46
N ASN A 656 -11.91 -6.66 16.65
CA ASN A 656 -13.09 -7.46 16.98
C ASN A 656 -13.33 -8.54 15.90
N GLN A 657 -14.44 -8.51 15.15
CA GLN A 657 -14.72 -9.47 14.06
C GLN A 657 -14.25 -9.03 12.66
N HIS A 658 -13.98 -7.74 12.44
CA HIS A 658 -13.72 -7.21 11.11
C HIS A 658 -12.31 -6.63 10.99
N GLY A 659 -11.98 -6.04 9.85
CA GLY A 659 -10.66 -5.45 9.67
C GLY A 659 -10.58 -4.56 8.45
N HIS A 660 -9.52 -3.76 8.40
CA HIS A 660 -9.27 -2.79 7.35
C HIS A 660 -7.87 -3.01 6.75
N PRO A 661 -7.69 -3.02 5.41
CA PRO A 661 -6.38 -3.25 4.83
C PRO A 661 -5.51 -2.00 5.03
N VAL A 662 -4.33 -2.16 5.63
CA VAL A 662 -3.48 -1.00 5.97
C VAL A 662 -2.39 -0.79 4.92
N ASN A 663 -1.78 -1.87 4.44
CA ASN A 663 -0.77 -1.84 3.38
C ASN A 663 -0.84 -3.09 2.49
N SER A 664 -0.47 -2.93 1.22
CA SER A 664 -0.41 -4.00 0.25
C SER A 664 0.82 -3.88 -0.66
N GLY A 665 1.12 -4.95 -1.38
CA GLY A 665 2.18 -5.00 -2.37
C GLY A 665 2.19 -6.31 -3.14
N THR A 666 3.31 -6.60 -3.80
CA THR A 666 3.50 -7.86 -4.55
C THR A 666 4.85 -8.51 -4.24
N GLY A 667 4.95 -9.82 -4.47
CA GLY A 667 6.16 -10.62 -4.26
C GLY A 667 5.87 -11.98 -3.60
N CYS A 668 6.66 -13.01 -3.90
CA CYS A 668 6.57 -14.30 -3.21
C CYS A 668 7.23 -14.30 -1.82
N SER A 669 8.06 -13.29 -1.51
CA SER A 669 8.67 -13.15 -0.19
C SER A 669 9.11 -11.71 0.06
N GLY A 670 9.21 -11.35 1.33
CA GLY A 670 9.53 -10.00 1.77
C GLY A 670 9.46 -9.87 3.28
N ALA A 671 9.29 -8.65 3.76
CA ALA A 671 8.79 -8.39 5.10
C ALA A 671 7.77 -7.25 5.04
N VAL A 672 6.65 -7.44 5.74
CA VAL A 672 5.61 -6.41 5.90
C VAL A 672 5.97 -5.58 7.12
N VAL A 673 6.26 -4.30 6.94
CA VAL A 673 6.35 -3.36 8.07
C VAL A 673 4.93 -3.06 8.55
N THR A 674 4.67 -3.38 9.82
CA THR A 674 3.38 -3.07 10.46
C THR A 674 3.32 -1.59 10.86
N PRO A 675 2.12 -0.99 11.00
CA PRO A 675 1.94 0.35 11.55
C PRO A 675 2.65 0.52 12.89
N ALA A 676 3.18 1.72 13.18
CA ALA A 676 3.99 1.98 14.38
C ALA A 676 3.22 1.79 15.70
N ASP A 677 1.90 1.93 15.65
CA ASP A 677 0.93 1.63 16.68
C ASP A 677 -0.35 1.14 16.00
N ALA A 678 -1.28 0.52 16.74
CA ALA A 678 -2.58 0.12 16.21
C ALA A 678 -3.46 1.32 15.82
N GLY A 679 -3.23 2.49 16.43
CA GLY A 679 -4.01 3.70 16.25
C GLY A 679 -5.44 3.68 16.82
N HIS A 680 -5.87 2.56 17.39
CA HIS A 680 -7.15 2.38 18.10
C HIS A 680 -7.00 2.71 19.60
N GLY A 681 -8.10 2.83 20.33
CA GLY A 681 -8.08 2.96 21.79
C GLY A 681 -7.58 1.68 22.49
N ASP A 682 -7.09 1.82 23.74
CA ASP A 682 -6.56 0.70 24.54
C ASP A 682 -7.59 -0.41 24.83
N THR A 683 -8.89 -0.14 24.61
CA THR A 683 -10.04 -1.04 24.81
C THR A 683 -10.24 -2.06 23.68
N GLU A 684 -9.75 -1.77 22.47
CA GLU A 684 -10.09 -2.53 21.27
C GLU A 684 -9.25 -3.81 21.14
N ASN A 685 -9.90 -4.93 20.79
CA ASN A 685 -9.19 -6.14 20.43
C ASN A 685 -8.58 -5.94 19.04
N VAL A 686 -7.26 -5.75 18.94
CA VAL A 686 -6.57 -5.45 17.68
C VAL A 686 -5.54 -6.51 17.32
N PHE A 687 -5.50 -6.93 16.06
CA PHE A 687 -4.60 -7.97 15.57
C PHE A 687 -4.14 -7.70 14.13
N GLY A 688 -3.08 -8.40 13.71
CA GLY A 688 -2.56 -8.32 12.35
C GLY A 688 -3.15 -9.42 11.47
N VAL A 689 -3.44 -9.11 10.21
CA VAL A 689 -3.94 -10.10 9.24
C VAL A 689 -3.15 -9.98 7.95
N LEU A 690 -2.49 -11.05 7.51
CA LEU A 690 -1.80 -11.09 6.22
C LEU A 690 -2.56 -11.99 5.25
N GLY A 691 -3.26 -11.40 4.29
CA GLY A 691 -3.87 -12.08 3.15
C GLY A 691 -2.92 -12.10 1.94
N ILE A 692 -2.92 -13.21 1.20
CA ILE A 692 -2.17 -13.44 -0.03
C ILE A 692 -3.16 -13.88 -1.10
N THR A 693 -3.02 -13.36 -2.32
CA THR A 693 -3.75 -13.85 -3.51
C THR A 693 -2.81 -14.06 -4.70
N TYR A 694 -3.18 -14.97 -5.59
CA TYR A 694 -2.49 -15.21 -6.86
C TYR A 694 -3.50 -15.60 -7.93
N THR A 695 -3.53 -14.84 -9.02
CA THR A 695 -4.35 -15.15 -10.20
C THR A 695 -3.48 -15.78 -11.28
N ASP A 696 -3.88 -16.93 -11.80
CA ASP A 696 -3.20 -17.67 -12.87
C ASP A 696 -3.35 -16.96 -14.25
N LYS A 697 -3.02 -17.64 -15.36
CA LYS A 697 -3.16 -17.09 -16.73
C LYS A 697 -4.43 -17.56 -17.46
N GLY A 698 -5.22 -18.45 -16.86
CA GLY A 698 -6.21 -19.27 -17.54
C GLY A 698 -5.57 -20.28 -18.48
N ALA A 699 -6.33 -21.31 -18.87
CA ALA A 699 -5.82 -22.39 -19.71
C ALA A 699 -6.88 -22.86 -20.73
N GLY A 700 -6.44 -23.15 -21.97
CA GLY A 700 -7.29 -23.77 -22.99
C GLY A 700 -8.53 -22.98 -23.40
N GLY A 701 -8.57 -21.65 -23.20
CA GLY A 701 -9.74 -20.80 -23.46
C GLY A 701 -10.68 -20.62 -22.26
N VAL A 702 -10.35 -21.22 -21.12
CA VAL A 702 -11.01 -21.04 -19.82
C VAL A 702 -10.44 -19.77 -19.15
N PRO A 703 -11.27 -18.94 -18.49
CA PRO A 703 -10.79 -17.75 -17.79
C PRO A 703 -9.77 -18.06 -16.68
N PRO A 704 -8.94 -17.07 -16.28
CA PRO A 704 -8.08 -17.22 -15.12
C PRO A 704 -8.85 -17.53 -13.83
N ALA A 705 -8.22 -18.29 -12.93
CA ALA A 705 -8.68 -18.50 -11.58
C ALA A 705 -7.74 -17.85 -10.56
N THR A 706 -8.28 -17.54 -9.39
CA THR A 706 -7.54 -16.93 -8.27
C THR A 706 -7.55 -17.88 -7.09
N GLY A 707 -6.37 -18.13 -6.54
CA GLY A 707 -6.17 -18.72 -5.22
C GLY A 707 -5.95 -17.64 -4.18
N ASP A 708 -6.23 -17.98 -2.92
CA ASP A 708 -5.96 -17.14 -1.77
C ASP A 708 -5.38 -17.96 -0.60
N ALA A 709 -4.76 -17.28 0.35
CA ALA A 709 -4.42 -17.79 1.68
C ALA A 709 -4.34 -16.64 2.68
N GLN A 710 -4.49 -16.92 3.97
CA GLN A 710 -4.43 -15.89 5.02
C GLN A 710 -3.81 -16.43 6.30
N VAL A 711 -3.14 -15.57 7.05
CA VAL A 711 -2.70 -15.83 8.43
C VAL A 711 -3.09 -14.67 9.35
N VAL A 712 -3.54 -15.01 10.56
CA VAL A 712 -3.80 -14.07 11.66
C VAL A 712 -2.56 -13.99 12.53
N LEU A 713 -2.25 -12.82 13.07
CA LEU A 713 -1.08 -12.51 13.87
C LEU A 713 -1.49 -11.76 15.12
N ASN A 714 -0.98 -12.20 16.28
CA ASN A 714 -1.37 -11.65 17.57
C ASN A 714 -0.44 -10.51 17.99
N PRO A 715 -0.94 -9.41 18.56
CA PRO A 715 -0.08 -8.48 19.27
C PRO A 715 0.60 -9.20 20.44
N ALA A 716 1.80 -8.77 20.80
CA ALA A 716 2.51 -9.34 21.95
C ALA A 716 1.74 -9.18 23.27
N LEU A 717 0.91 -8.13 23.39
CA LEU A 717 -0.02 -7.88 24.49
C LEU A 717 -1.42 -8.36 24.10
N MET A 718 -1.92 -9.39 24.78
CA MET A 718 -3.33 -9.82 24.74
C MET A 718 -4.01 -9.36 26.04
N GLN A 719 -5.15 -8.67 25.96
CA GLN A 719 -5.98 -8.41 27.15
C GLN A 719 -6.78 -9.67 27.50
N ALA A 720 -7.08 -9.84 28.78
CA ALA A 720 -7.75 -11.05 29.28
C ALA A 720 -9.20 -11.18 28.80
N GLU A 721 -9.87 -10.04 28.65
CA GLU A 721 -11.25 -9.89 28.17
C GLU A 721 -11.42 -10.10 26.66
N HIS A 722 -10.31 -10.15 25.91
CA HIS A 722 -10.28 -10.42 24.46
C HIS A 722 -10.06 -11.92 24.18
N TYR A 723 -10.65 -12.81 24.99
CA TYR A 723 -10.63 -14.25 24.75
C TYR A 723 -11.55 -14.64 23.59
N ASP A 724 -11.20 -15.69 22.85
CA ASP A 724 -12.05 -16.24 21.77
C ASP A 724 -13.13 -17.17 22.34
N SER A 725 -12.83 -17.88 23.43
CA SER A 725 -13.81 -18.70 24.15
C SER A 725 -13.50 -18.78 25.65
N ALA A 726 -14.52 -19.07 26.46
CA ALA A 726 -14.38 -19.15 27.91
C ALA A 726 -15.47 -19.96 28.61
N GLN A 727 -15.22 -20.32 29.87
CA GLN A 727 -16.17 -20.94 30.79
C GLN A 727 -16.02 -20.35 32.20
N GLY A 728 -17.15 -19.98 32.83
CA GLY A 728 -17.26 -19.59 34.24
C GLY A 728 -16.82 -18.16 34.60
N VAL A 729 -16.04 -17.52 33.74
CA VAL A 729 -15.49 -16.16 33.96
C VAL A 729 -16.52 -15.04 33.79
N THR A 730 -16.17 -13.82 34.24
CA THR A 730 -16.95 -12.59 34.03
C THR A 730 -16.04 -11.41 33.72
N ILE A 731 -16.31 -10.70 32.62
CA ILE A 731 -15.64 -9.43 32.29
C ILE A 731 -16.18 -8.31 33.19
N THR A 732 -15.31 -7.46 33.73
CA THR A 732 -15.68 -6.33 34.58
C THR A 732 -14.85 -5.09 34.25
N ASP A 733 -15.49 -3.92 34.15
CA ASP A 733 -14.82 -2.62 33.98
C ASP A 733 -13.93 -2.30 35.20
N ASP A 734 -12.66 -1.97 34.96
CA ASP A 734 -11.65 -1.58 35.97
C ASP A 734 -10.68 -0.58 35.33
N THR A 735 -10.78 0.71 35.68
CA THR A 735 -9.92 1.76 35.09
C THR A 735 -8.45 1.67 35.50
N GLY A 736 -8.08 0.69 36.34
CA GLY A 736 -6.68 0.34 36.61
C GLY A 736 -6.14 -0.78 35.71
N ALA A 737 -7.00 -1.49 34.98
CA ALA A 737 -6.63 -2.50 33.99
C ALA A 737 -6.10 -1.87 32.68
N SER A 738 -5.34 -2.60 31.86
CA SER A 738 -4.76 -2.07 30.62
C SER A 738 -5.81 -1.88 29.53
N GLY A 739 -6.74 -2.82 29.35
CA GLY A 739 -7.90 -2.66 28.45
C GLY A 739 -9.08 -1.91 29.09
N GLN A 740 -8.88 -1.32 30.27
CA GLN A 740 -9.94 -0.77 31.15
C GLN A 740 -11.00 -1.79 31.61
N ARG A 741 -10.78 -3.07 31.32
CA ARG A 741 -11.58 -4.23 31.73
C ARG A 741 -10.66 -5.35 32.20
N LYS A 742 -11.24 -6.36 32.84
CA LYS A 742 -10.52 -7.54 33.33
C LYS A 742 -11.42 -8.76 33.40
N VAL A 743 -10.81 -9.93 33.44
CA VAL A 743 -11.45 -11.21 33.77
C VAL A 743 -11.47 -11.41 35.29
N THR A 744 -12.68 -11.62 35.82
CA THR A 744 -12.99 -11.90 37.23
C THR A 744 -13.79 -13.19 37.36
N SER A 745 -14.13 -13.58 38.60
CA SER A 745 -14.83 -14.84 38.91
C SER A 745 -14.12 -16.08 38.35
N PHE A 746 -12.79 -15.99 38.18
CA PHE A 746 -12.00 -17.02 37.55
C PHE A 746 -11.65 -18.08 38.61
N ASP A 747 -12.54 -19.05 38.78
CA ASP A 747 -12.51 -20.07 39.83
C ASP A 747 -11.93 -21.42 39.37
N ALA A 748 -11.67 -22.33 40.32
CA ALA A 748 -10.99 -23.59 40.04
C ALA A 748 -11.83 -24.52 39.14
N GLY A 749 -11.43 -24.65 37.88
CA GLY A 749 -12.14 -25.40 36.84
C GLY A 749 -12.57 -24.54 35.65
N ASP A 750 -12.48 -23.22 35.79
CA ASP A 750 -12.77 -22.25 34.74
C ASP A 750 -11.57 -22.03 33.83
N TRP A 751 -11.85 -21.50 32.64
CA TRP A 751 -10.85 -21.27 31.60
C TRP A 751 -11.24 -20.13 30.65
N ILE A 752 -10.22 -19.56 30.01
CA ILE A 752 -10.32 -18.73 28.80
C ILE A 752 -9.37 -19.32 27.74
N SER A 753 -9.65 -19.11 26.45
CA SER A 753 -8.76 -19.54 25.38
C SER A 753 -8.55 -18.49 24.29
N TYR A 754 -7.47 -18.68 23.53
CA TYR A 754 -7.11 -17.90 22.34
C TYR A 754 -6.73 -18.84 21.20
N ASP A 755 -7.31 -18.69 20.01
CA ASP A 755 -7.05 -19.50 18.81
C ASP A 755 -7.17 -18.63 17.54
N PRO A 756 -6.13 -18.53 16.68
CA PRO A 756 -4.86 -19.24 16.72
C PRO A 756 -3.77 -18.57 17.55
N VAL A 757 -2.91 -19.38 18.17
CA VAL A 757 -1.65 -18.94 18.80
C VAL A 757 -0.46 -19.69 18.19
N SER A 758 0.71 -19.04 18.08
CA SER A 758 1.98 -19.70 17.78
C SER A 758 3.14 -19.09 18.56
N PHE A 759 3.79 -19.91 19.40
CA PHE A 759 4.94 -19.49 20.22
C PHE A 759 6.28 -19.42 19.45
N SER A 760 6.23 -19.25 18.12
CA SER A 760 7.43 -18.97 17.33
C SER A 760 8.12 -17.70 17.85
N GLY A 761 9.44 -17.76 18.06
CA GLY A 761 10.22 -16.67 18.65
C GLY A 761 9.89 -16.26 20.09
N ILE A 762 8.88 -16.85 20.75
CA ILE A 762 8.53 -16.54 22.14
C ILE A 762 9.44 -17.28 23.13
N THR A 763 9.76 -16.60 24.22
CA THR A 763 10.71 -17.03 25.28
C THR A 763 10.12 -16.94 26.69
N GLY A 764 9.07 -16.17 26.88
CA GLY A 764 8.43 -15.93 28.17
C GLY A 764 7.04 -15.30 28.02
N VAL A 765 6.37 -15.09 29.14
CA VAL A 765 5.15 -14.29 29.26
C VAL A 765 5.24 -13.41 30.51
N GLN A 766 4.82 -12.16 30.41
CA GLN A 766 4.51 -11.31 31.56
C GLN A 766 3.00 -11.33 31.76
N THR A 767 2.54 -11.81 32.91
CA THR A 767 1.12 -11.84 33.24
C THR A 767 0.80 -10.72 34.20
N ARG A 768 -0.16 -9.86 33.86
CA ARG A 768 -0.68 -8.84 34.77
C ARG A 768 -1.99 -9.31 35.39
N ALA A 769 -1.98 -9.42 36.72
CA ALA A 769 -3.04 -10.05 37.51
C ALA A 769 -3.10 -9.48 38.94
N SER A 770 -4.16 -9.76 39.68
CA SER A 770 -4.25 -9.49 41.12
C SER A 770 -4.91 -10.66 41.87
N GLY A 771 -4.83 -10.65 43.21
CA GLY A 771 -5.31 -11.77 44.05
C GLY A 771 -4.18 -12.72 44.48
N ALA A 772 -4.46 -14.03 44.49
CA ALA A 772 -3.52 -15.07 44.88
C ALA A 772 -3.91 -16.44 44.29
N GLY A 773 -3.03 -17.03 43.48
CA GLY A 773 -3.30 -18.34 42.86
C GLY A 773 -2.26 -18.74 41.81
N THR A 774 -2.61 -19.69 40.96
CA THR A 774 -1.79 -20.11 39.82
C THR A 774 -2.61 -20.14 38.54
N LEU A 775 -2.05 -19.60 37.47
CA LEU A 775 -2.57 -19.76 36.12
C LEU A 775 -1.73 -20.82 35.39
N ALA A 776 -2.39 -21.78 34.75
CA ALA A 776 -1.77 -22.89 34.05
C ALA A 776 -2.06 -22.76 32.54
N LEU A 777 -0.98 -22.60 31.76
CA LEU A 777 -1.03 -22.49 30.30
C LEU A 777 -0.99 -23.89 29.68
N ARG A 778 -2.00 -24.22 28.87
CA ARG A 778 -2.24 -25.53 28.28
C ARG A 778 -2.46 -25.40 26.77
N TRP A 779 -2.34 -26.51 26.06
CA TRP A 779 -2.26 -26.51 24.60
C TRP A 779 -3.29 -27.44 23.98
N ASN A 780 -4.11 -26.91 23.06
CA ASN A 780 -5.16 -27.60 22.30
C ASN A 780 -6.23 -28.36 23.12
N SER A 781 -6.21 -28.24 24.45
CA SER A 781 -7.22 -28.82 25.35
C SER A 781 -7.08 -28.27 26.77
N VAL A 782 -8.20 -27.94 27.40
CA VAL A 782 -8.30 -27.58 28.83
C VAL A 782 -7.76 -28.67 29.77
N ASP A 783 -7.81 -29.94 29.38
CA ASP A 783 -7.32 -31.08 30.17
C ASP A 783 -5.84 -31.41 29.93
N ALA A 784 -5.21 -30.85 28.90
CA ALA A 784 -3.80 -31.11 28.59
C ALA A 784 -2.88 -30.69 29.75
N ALA A 785 -1.79 -31.41 29.98
CA ALA A 785 -0.82 -31.04 31.00
C ALA A 785 -0.25 -29.64 30.70
N PRO A 786 -0.10 -28.75 31.71
CA PRO A 786 0.38 -27.40 31.47
C PRO A 786 1.83 -27.40 31.02
N PHE A 787 2.13 -26.66 29.96
CA PHE A 787 3.50 -26.43 29.50
C PHE A 787 4.19 -25.29 30.27
N ALA A 788 3.41 -24.44 30.95
CA ALA A 788 3.90 -23.44 31.90
C ALA A 788 2.87 -23.17 33.00
N THR A 789 3.36 -22.69 34.15
CA THR A 789 2.51 -22.27 35.28
C THR A 789 3.01 -20.93 35.81
N VAL A 790 2.13 -19.94 35.80
CA VAL A 790 2.34 -18.61 36.37
C VAL A 790 1.85 -18.63 37.81
N SER A 791 2.72 -18.28 38.76
CA SER A 791 2.35 -18.19 40.18
C SER A 791 2.07 -16.73 40.55
N VAL A 792 0.81 -16.39 40.81
CA VAL A 792 0.37 -15.04 41.21
C VAL A 792 0.48 -14.93 42.74
N PRO A 793 1.45 -14.17 43.30
CA PRO A 793 1.66 -14.10 44.74
C PRO A 793 0.59 -13.24 45.42
N ALA A 794 0.21 -13.60 46.65
CA ALA A 794 -0.77 -12.84 47.41
C ALA A 794 -0.32 -11.39 47.66
N GLY A 795 -1.14 -10.42 47.26
CA GLY A 795 -0.90 -8.99 47.48
C GLY A 795 -2.10 -8.13 47.07
N GLU A 796 -2.05 -6.84 47.40
CA GLU A 796 -3.07 -5.85 47.03
C GLU A 796 -2.73 -5.20 45.67
N GLY A 797 -3.75 -5.02 44.82
CA GLY A 797 -3.62 -4.35 43.53
C GLY A 797 -2.93 -5.18 42.43
N TRP A 798 -2.71 -4.53 41.29
CA TRP A 798 -2.12 -5.16 40.10
C TRP A 798 -0.64 -5.52 40.27
N GLN A 799 -0.29 -6.71 39.81
CA GLN A 799 1.06 -7.27 39.85
C GLN A 799 1.43 -7.79 38.47
N THR A 800 2.71 -7.72 38.11
CA THR A 800 3.24 -8.33 36.88
C THR A 800 4.17 -9.49 37.24
N VAL A 801 3.87 -10.69 36.75
CA VAL A 801 4.64 -11.91 36.98
C VAL A 801 5.26 -12.39 35.67
N THR A 802 6.59 -12.39 35.59
CA THR A 802 7.32 -12.92 34.42
C THR A 802 7.57 -14.42 34.56
N THR A 803 7.07 -15.22 33.62
CA THR A 803 7.28 -16.67 33.55
C THR A 803 8.03 -17.03 32.28
N ALA A 804 9.12 -17.80 32.37
CA ALA A 804 9.86 -18.28 31.21
C ALA A 804 9.14 -19.46 30.55
N LEU A 805 9.14 -19.52 29.22
CA LEU A 805 8.48 -20.58 28.43
C LEU A 805 9.53 -21.49 27.79
N SER A 806 10.12 -22.37 28.61
CA SER A 806 11.15 -23.34 28.19
C SER A 806 10.61 -24.43 27.28
N ASP A 807 9.44 -24.97 27.61
CA ASP A 807 8.85 -26.17 27.00
C ASP A 807 7.63 -25.82 26.13
N ARG A 808 7.73 -24.70 25.41
CA ARG A 808 6.64 -24.14 24.59
C ARG A 808 6.21 -25.10 23.46
N PRO A 809 4.90 -25.19 23.15
CA PRO A 809 4.40 -25.91 21.98
C PRO A 809 4.97 -25.41 20.65
N SER A 810 4.91 -26.27 19.62
CA SER A 810 5.32 -25.98 18.25
C SER A 810 4.12 -26.00 17.29
N GLY A 811 4.13 -25.14 16.28
CA GLY A 811 3.05 -25.01 15.29
C GLY A 811 2.08 -23.89 15.64
N SER A 812 0.83 -24.03 15.16
CA SER A 812 -0.31 -23.19 15.53
C SER A 812 -1.36 -24.04 16.25
N GLY A 813 -2.18 -23.41 17.08
CA GLY A 813 -3.29 -24.02 17.80
C GLY A 813 -3.78 -23.17 18.97
N GLU A 814 -4.63 -23.75 19.80
CA GLU A 814 -5.37 -23.05 20.84
C GLU A 814 -4.60 -23.02 22.18
N LEU A 815 -4.43 -21.82 22.73
CA LEU A 815 -3.90 -21.60 24.08
C LEU A 815 -5.06 -21.58 25.09
N PHE A 816 -5.11 -22.55 25.99
CA PHE A 816 -5.99 -22.51 27.16
C PHE A 816 -5.26 -21.92 28.36
N VAL A 817 -5.91 -20.96 29.04
CA VAL A 817 -5.51 -20.46 30.36
C VAL A 817 -6.50 -21.00 31.38
N THR A 818 -6.01 -21.79 32.33
CA THR A 818 -6.80 -22.36 33.44
C THR A 818 -6.31 -21.80 34.77
N THR A 819 -7.13 -21.81 35.81
CA THR A 819 -6.79 -21.22 37.12
C THR A 819 -6.97 -22.19 38.29
N SER A 820 -6.29 -21.92 39.41
CA SER A 820 -6.56 -22.54 40.71
C SER A 820 -7.69 -21.88 41.50
N GLY A 821 -8.29 -20.83 40.95
CA GLY A 821 -9.15 -19.89 41.66
C GLY A 821 -8.39 -18.76 42.35
N GLY A 822 -9.08 -17.66 42.63
CA GLY A 822 -8.58 -16.53 43.42
C GLY A 822 -7.72 -15.51 42.67
N VAL A 823 -7.82 -15.45 41.34
CA VAL A 823 -7.03 -14.54 40.49
C VAL A 823 -7.96 -13.70 39.61
N ASP A 824 -7.83 -12.37 39.70
CA ASP A 824 -8.32 -11.47 38.65
C ASP A 824 -7.22 -11.35 37.59
N LEU A 825 -7.55 -11.59 36.31
CA LEU A 825 -6.59 -11.55 35.20
C LEU A 825 -6.89 -10.34 34.30
N ASP A 826 -5.84 -9.58 33.97
CA ASP A 826 -5.92 -8.35 33.17
C ASP A 826 -5.25 -8.51 31.81
N ALA A 827 -4.00 -8.99 31.76
CA ALA A 827 -3.31 -9.16 30.48
C ALA A 827 -2.20 -10.22 30.47
N LEU A 828 -1.87 -10.68 29.26
CA LEU A 828 -0.74 -11.55 28.94
C LEU A 828 0.15 -10.88 27.88
N THR A 829 1.37 -10.49 28.26
CA THR A 829 2.37 -9.94 27.33
C THR A 829 3.45 -10.98 27.00
N PHE A 830 3.36 -11.62 25.85
CA PHE A 830 4.34 -12.60 25.39
C PHE A 830 5.68 -11.94 25.04
N GLN A 831 6.79 -12.59 25.42
CA GLN A 831 8.13 -12.01 25.43
C GLN A 831 9.04 -12.68 24.41
N GLY A 832 9.63 -11.91 23.52
CA GLY A 832 10.57 -12.37 22.50
C GLY A 832 10.42 -11.57 21.20
N PRO A 833 11.23 -11.86 20.16
CA PRO A 833 11.00 -11.31 18.82
C PRO A 833 9.70 -11.80 18.15
N GLY A 834 9.10 -12.90 18.62
CA GLY A 834 7.91 -13.46 17.98
C GLY A 834 8.19 -13.86 16.52
N VAL A 835 7.34 -13.40 15.60
CA VAL A 835 7.55 -13.54 14.14
C VAL A 835 8.27 -12.35 13.50
N ALA A 836 8.69 -11.34 14.27
CA ALA A 836 9.34 -10.15 13.72
C ALA A 836 10.81 -10.40 13.30
N ASP A 837 11.25 -9.72 12.23
CA ASP A 837 12.66 -9.71 11.87
C ASP A 837 13.45 -8.72 12.74
N LYS A 838 14.36 -9.27 13.52
CA LYS A 838 15.27 -8.52 14.42
C LYS A 838 16.73 -8.76 14.07
N THR A 839 17.03 -9.40 12.95
CA THR A 839 18.40 -9.76 12.56
C THR A 839 18.90 -8.77 11.52
N PRO A 840 19.98 -8.01 11.77
CA PRO A 840 20.50 -7.09 10.78
C PRO A 840 21.16 -7.79 9.58
N PRO A 841 21.01 -7.25 8.36
CA PRO A 841 21.61 -7.82 7.17
C PRO A 841 23.14 -7.76 7.23
N LYS A 842 23.80 -8.66 6.51
CA LYS A 842 25.26 -8.69 6.40
C LYS A 842 25.73 -8.11 5.08
N ALA A 843 26.24 -6.88 5.11
CA ALA A 843 26.77 -6.20 3.93
C ALA A 843 28.23 -6.60 3.61
N THR A 844 28.54 -6.67 2.32
CA THR A 844 29.90 -6.88 1.78
C THR A 844 30.11 -5.99 0.56
N ALA A 845 31.32 -5.48 0.35
CA ALA A 845 31.65 -4.66 -0.80
C ALA A 845 32.81 -5.24 -1.62
N THR A 846 32.73 -5.09 -2.94
CA THR A 846 33.78 -5.45 -3.89
C THR A 846 34.10 -4.27 -4.81
N LEU A 847 35.32 -4.26 -5.36
CA LEU A 847 35.78 -3.26 -6.32
C LEU A 847 35.99 -3.91 -7.69
N SER A 848 35.75 -3.13 -8.76
CA SER A 848 36.11 -3.49 -10.13
C SER A 848 36.90 -2.35 -10.77
N PRO A 849 38.17 -2.56 -11.18
CA PRO A 849 38.92 -3.81 -11.04
C PRO A 849 39.18 -4.19 -9.57
N ALA A 850 39.28 -5.49 -9.28
CA ALA A 850 39.42 -6.02 -7.92
C ALA A 850 40.82 -5.82 -7.31
N GLN A 851 41.79 -5.41 -8.13
CA GLN A 851 43.13 -5.04 -7.72
C GLN A 851 43.50 -3.68 -8.34
N PRO A 852 44.30 -2.86 -7.63
CA PRO A 852 44.81 -1.58 -8.15
C PRO A 852 45.50 -1.74 -9.51
N SER A 853 45.11 -0.90 -10.48
CA SER A 853 45.65 -0.94 -11.85
C SER A 853 47.01 -0.23 -12.01
N GLY A 854 47.46 0.46 -10.96
CA GLY A 854 48.74 1.14 -10.87
C GLY A 854 49.66 0.57 -9.78
N SER A 855 50.74 1.29 -9.52
CA SER A 855 51.75 0.96 -8.51
C SER A 855 51.29 1.35 -7.09
N ASN A 856 51.93 0.76 -6.08
CA ASN A 856 51.80 1.13 -4.67
C ASN A 856 50.35 1.16 -4.10
N GLY A 857 49.45 0.39 -4.71
CA GLY A 857 48.04 0.30 -4.31
C GLY A 857 47.13 1.38 -4.87
N TRP A 858 47.56 2.10 -5.92
CA TRP A 858 46.75 3.11 -6.62
C TRP A 858 46.05 2.55 -7.86
N TYR A 859 44.85 3.04 -8.12
CA TYR A 859 44.12 2.84 -9.37
C TYR A 859 44.39 4.02 -10.30
N THR A 860 44.71 3.71 -11.56
CA THR A 860 45.01 4.67 -12.65
C THR A 860 43.78 5.00 -13.50
N GLY A 861 42.60 4.60 -13.05
CA GLY A 861 41.31 4.80 -13.69
C GLY A 861 40.18 4.84 -12.67
N ASN A 862 38.95 5.08 -13.13
CA ASN A 862 37.77 5.00 -12.27
C ASN A 862 37.59 3.57 -11.73
N VAL A 863 37.05 3.45 -10.52
CA VAL A 863 36.81 2.16 -9.84
C VAL A 863 35.32 2.00 -9.59
N SER A 864 34.74 0.87 -9.97
CA SER A 864 33.35 0.56 -9.64
C SER A 864 33.26 -0.13 -8.28
N LEU A 865 32.41 0.39 -7.39
CA LEU A 865 32.02 -0.22 -6.12
C LEU A 865 30.73 -1.02 -6.33
N ASN A 866 30.70 -2.27 -5.87
CA ASN A 866 29.49 -3.09 -5.80
C ASN A 866 29.25 -3.52 -4.35
N VAL A 867 28.08 -3.22 -3.80
CA VAL A 867 27.66 -3.59 -2.44
C VAL A 867 26.56 -4.64 -2.52
N THR A 868 26.89 -5.84 -2.07
CA THR A 868 25.99 -6.97 -1.89
C THR A 868 25.66 -7.15 -0.42
N ALA A 869 24.53 -7.76 -0.09
CA ALA A 869 24.22 -8.16 1.26
C ALA A 869 23.40 -9.45 1.27
N THR A 870 23.46 -10.16 2.38
CA THR A 870 22.68 -11.37 2.66
C THR A 870 21.99 -11.21 4.00
N ASP A 871 20.78 -11.74 4.11
CA ASP A 871 19.91 -11.57 5.26
C ASP A 871 18.98 -12.80 5.42
N ASN A 872 18.32 -12.94 6.57
CA ASN A 872 17.23 -13.90 6.75
C ASN A 872 15.86 -13.35 6.34
N GLY A 873 15.70 -12.04 6.32
CA GLY A 873 14.64 -11.33 5.63
C GLY A 873 15.07 -10.90 4.23
N THR A 874 14.49 -9.81 3.75
CA THR A 874 14.77 -9.23 2.42
C THR A 874 15.60 -7.96 2.54
N VAL A 875 16.68 -7.84 1.77
CA VAL A 875 17.50 -6.62 1.75
C VAL A 875 16.81 -5.51 0.96
N SER A 876 16.24 -4.53 1.66
CA SER A 876 15.58 -3.36 1.09
C SER A 876 16.55 -2.39 0.40
N SER A 877 17.68 -2.06 1.04
CA SER A 877 18.66 -1.14 0.47
C SER A 877 20.11 -1.44 0.80
N ARG A 878 21.01 -0.99 -0.07
CA ARG A 878 22.45 -0.93 0.15
C ARG A 878 22.90 0.50 -0.04
N GLN A 879 23.78 0.97 0.83
CA GLN A 879 24.21 2.36 0.90
C GLN A 879 25.73 2.46 1.03
N TYR A 880 26.29 3.56 0.56
CA TYR A 880 27.70 3.92 0.74
C TYR A 880 27.86 5.38 1.19
N SER A 881 29.00 5.69 1.81
CA SER A 881 29.38 7.04 2.24
C SER A 881 30.86 7.27 1.93
N VAL A 882 31.19 8.47 1.43
CA VAL A 882 32.57 8.92 1.20
C VAL A 882 33.00 10.07 2.13
N ASN A 883 32.14 10.46 3.07
CA ASN A 883 32.36 11.58 4.00
C ASN A 883 32.23 11.17 5.47
N GLY A 884 32.71 9.96 5.82
CA GLY A 884 32.77 9.51 7.22
C GLY A 884 31.41 9.16 7.84
N GLY A 885 30.37 8.94 7.04
CA GLY A 885 29.04 8.54 7.49
C GLY A 885 28.05 9.70 7.62
N THR A 886 28.46 10.93 7.30
CA THR A 886 27.60 12.13 7.37
C THR A 886 26.45 12.08 6.37
N THR A 887 26.65 11.52 5.17
CA THR A 887 25.58 11.33 4.18
C THR A 887 25.71 9.96 3.52
N TRP A 888 24.59 9.22 3.45
CA TRP A 888 24.52 7.91 2.83
C TRP A 888 23.84 7.99 1.46
N LEU A 889 24.52 7.48 0.44
CA LEU A 889 24.07 7.45 -0.95
C LEU A 889 23.75 6.01 -1.37
N SER A 890 22.85 5.84 -2.35
CA SER A 890 22.44 4.50 -2.81
C SER A 890 23.58 3.73 -3.48
N ALA A 891 23.71 2.46 -3.09
CA ALA A 891 24.56 1.44 -3.71
C ALA A 891 23.71 0.24 -4.19
N ASN A 892 22.42 0.44 -4.49
CA ASN A 892 21.53 -0.59 -5.03
C ASN A 892 21.95 -1.07 -6.44
N ALA A 893 22.74 -0.26 -7.14
CA ALA A 893 23.47 -0.62 -8.36
C ALA A 893 24.96 -0.31 -8.18
N ALA A 894 25.80 -0.77 -9.10
CA ALA A 894 27.24 -0.52 -9.05
C ALA A 894 27.55 0.98 -9.20
N VAL A 895 28.34 1.52 -8.27
CA VAL A 895 28.66 2.95 -8.15
C VAL A 895 30.03 3.22 -8.78
N THR A 896 30.19 4.28 -9.57
CA THR A 896 31.50 4.67 -10.11
C THR A 896 32.20 5.68 -9.19
N LEU A 897 33.33 5.28 -8.62
CA LEU A 897 34.26 6.15 -7.89
C LEU A 897 35.29 6.71 -8.87
N SER A 898 35.33 8.04 -9.01
CA SER A 898 36.16 8.73 -10.01
C SER A 898 37.02 9.88 -9.45
N THR A 899 36.79 10.28 -8.20
CA THR A 899 37.55 11.33 -7.50
C THR A 899 38.97 10.86 -7.19
N GLU A 900 39.95 11.69 -7.51
CA GLU A 900 41.36 11.42 -7.25
C GLU A 900 41.74 11.68 -5.79
N GLY A 901 42.75 10.97 -5.30
CA GLY A 901 43.20 10.96 -3.90
C GLY A 901 42.87 9.65 -3.17
N THR A 902 42.95 9.69 -1.85
CA THR A 902 42.57 8.57 -0.97
C THR A 902 41.17 8.79 -0.42
N THR A 903 40.23 7.90 -0.75
CA THR A 903 38.85 7.92 -0.26
C THR A 903 38.60 6.71 0.64
N THR A 904 38.16 6.96 1.88
CA THR A 904 37.56 5.90 2.71
C THR A 904 36.09 5.79 2.35
N VAL A 905 35.69 4.61 1.85
CA VAL A 905 34.30 4.29 1.55
C VAL A 905 33.74 3.48 2.71
N LEU A 906 32.72 4.01 3.37
CA LEU A 906 31.87 3.24 4.27
C LEU A 906 30.73 2.63 3.47
N TYR A 907 30.26 1.45 3.85
CA TYR A 907 29.10 0.80 3.24
C TYR A 907 28.25 0.08 4.30
N ARG A 908 26.94 0.00 4.05
CA ARG A 908 25.98 -0.72 4.89
C ARG A 908 24.80 -1.22 4.05
N ALA A 909 24.02 -2.12 4.62
CA ALA A 909 22.72 -2.52 4.08
C ALA A 909 21.63 -2.30 5.13
N THR A 910 20.39 -2.23 4.67
CA THR A 910 19.19 -2.18 5.50
C THR A 910 18.19 -3.18 4.92
N ASP A 911 17.63 -4.02 5.77
CA ASP A 911 16.59 -4.98 5.38
C ASP A 911 15.22 -4.28 5.24
N SER A 912 14.19 -5.03 4.85
CA SER A 912 12.81 -4.55 4.81
C SER A 912 12.23 -4.27 6.20
N GLY A 913 12.89 -4.73 7.28
CA GLY A 913 12.54 -4.43 8.66
C GLY A 913 13.22 -3.21 9.27
N GLY A 914 14.03 -2.48 8.50
CA GLY A 914 14.78 -1.34 8.98
C GLY A 914 16.01 -1.70 9.83
N ASN A 915 16.32 -2.98 10.05
CA ASN A 915 17.56 -3.38 10.71
C ASN A 915 18.73 -3.01 9.80
N VAL A 916 19.74 -2.36 10.36
CA VAL A 916 20.89 -1.84 9.60
C VAL A 916 22.13 -2.68 9.89
N SER A 917 22.81 -3.13 8.84
CA SER A 917 24.06 -3.88 8.96
C SER A 917 25.11 -3.14 9.79
N GLU A 918 26.06 -3.88 10.36
CA GLU A 918 27.33 -3.28 10.75
C GLU A 918 27.94 -2.48 9.56
N VAL A 919 28.55 -1.35 9.87
CA VAL A 919 29.16 -0.49 8.84
C VAL A 919 30.50 -1.08 8.42
N GLY A 920 30.55 -1.61 7.21
CA GLY A 920 31.79 -2.02 6.56
C GLY A 920 32.58 -0.81 6.06
N SER A 921 33.89 -0.98 5.87
CA SER A 921 34.74 0.04 5.27
C SER A 921 35.78 -0.53 4.33
N LEU A 922 36.18 0.26 3.33
CA LEU A 922 37.34 0.00 2.47
C LEU A 922 38.02 1.32 2.09
N THR A 923 39.28 1.26 1.65
CA THR A 923 40.03 2.43 1.17
C THR A 923 40.30 2.28 -0.32
N VAL A 924 39.93 3.29 -1.10
CA VAL A 924 40.24 3.39 -2.54
C VAL A 924 41.23 4.53 -2.74
N ARG A 925 42.27 4.30 -3.54
CA ARG A 925 43.26 5.31 -3.91
C ARG A 925 43.26 5.47 -5.42
N ILE A 926 42.84 6.62 -5.93
CA ILE A 926 42.72 6.87 -7.38
C ILE A 926 43.66 8.01 -7.76
N ASP A 927 44.47 7.80 -8.79
CA ASP A 927 45.30 8.83 -9.41
C ASP A 927 45.42 8.49 -10.90
N LYS A 928 44.71 9.24 -11.74
CA LYS A 928 44.67 9.07 -13.20
C LYS A 928 45.60 10.09 -13.87
N SER A 929 46.23 10.97 -13.09
CA SER A 929 47.01 12.09 -13.54
C SER A 929 48.49 11.72 -13.57
N GLY A 930 49.22 12.18 -14.60
CA GLY A 930 50.67 12.06 -14.63
C GLY A 930 51.33 13.22 -13.87
N PRO A 931 52.57 13.05 -13.36
CA PRO A 931 53.26 14.08 -12.62
C PRO A 931 53.51 15.33 -13.48
N SER A 932 53.43 16.52 -12.89
CA SER A 932 53.78 17.77 -13.56
C SER A 932 55.31 17.88 -13.70
N VAL A 933 55.79 18.24 -14.89
CA VAL A 933 57.23 18.31 -15.23
C VAL A 933 57.61 19.73 -15.63
N THR A 934 58.53 20.33 -14.86
CA THR A 934 59.10 21.65 -15.14
C THR A 934 60.59 21.54 -15.42
N VAL A 935 61.02 22.16 -16.52
CA VAL A 935 62.43 22.30 -16.92
C VAL A 935 62.77 23.78 -16.91
N THR A 936 63.89 24.14 -16.27
CA THR A 936 64.45 25.51 -16.26
C THR A 936 65.95 25.47 -16.59
N GLY A 937 66.55 26.61 -16.92
CA GLY A 937 67.96 26.67 -17.34
C GLY A 937 68.21 26.25 -18.80
N LEU A 938 67.14 25.91 -19.53
CA LEU A 938 67.10 25.68 -20.97
C LEU A 938 65.69 26.09 -21.45
N ASP A 939 65.62 27.11 -22.29
CA ASP A 939 64.38 27.67 -22.83
C ASP A 939 63.93 26.84 -24.04
N ALA A 940 62.62 26.60 -24.14
CA ALA A 940 62.05 25.91 -25.29
C ALA A 940 62.21 26.74 -26.57
N ASP A 941 62.59 26.08 -27.65
CA ASP A 941 62.91 26.65 -28.97
C ASP A 941 64.06 27.69 -28.93
N GLY A 942 64.81 27.74 -27.82
CA GLY A 942 65.96 28.63 -27.65
C GLY A 942 67.11 28.27 -28.57
N THR A 943 67.83 29.28 -29.05
CA THR A 943 69.09 29.10 -29.82
C THR A 943 70.27 29.52 -28.96
N TYR A 944 71.24 28.63 -28.79
CA TYR A 944 72.40 28.81 -27.92
C TYR A 944 73.69 28.70 -28.71
N GLY A 945 74.58 29.66 -28.54
CA GLY A 945 75.98 29.51 -28.96
C GLY A 945 76.63 28.34 -28.23
N ASP A 946 77.37 27.50 -28.94
CA ASP A 946 77.95 26.26 -28.42
C ASP A 946 79.05 26.48 -27.35
N SER A 947 79.52 27.72 -27.22
CA SER A 947 80.31 28.17 -26.07
C SER A 947 79.53 28.24 -24.75
N LYS A 948 78.20 28.14 -24.75
CA LYS A 948 77.39 28.15 -23.52
C LYS A 948 77.40 26.78 -22.83
N GLN A 949 77.07 26.80 -21.54
CA GLN A 949 76.95 25.61 -20.70
C GLN A 949 75.66 25.72 -19.86
N PRO A 950 74.46 25.56 -20.49
CA PRO A 950 73.20 25.57 -19.77
C PRO A 950 73.16 24.39 -18.80
N ALA A 951 72.62 24.63 -17.61
CA ALA A 951 72.44 23.61 -16.58
C ALA A 951 70.94 23.33 -16.43
N PRO A 952 70.36 22.41 -17.23
CA PRO A 952 68.93 22.16 -17.20
C PRO A 952 68.53 21.57 -15.84
N VAL A 953 67.72 22.31 -15.08
CA VAL A 953 67.14 21.84 -13.82
C VAL A 953 65.75 21.29 -14.11
N VAL A 954 65.64 19.98 -13.95
CA VAL A 954 64.38 19.24 -14.03
C VAL A 954 63.80 19.08 -12.64
N THR A 955 62.52 19.43 -12.51
CA THR A 955 61.70 19.16 -11.32
C THR A 955 60.43 18.43 -11.76
N ALA A 956 60.02 17.44 -10.97
CA ALA A 956 58.74 16.78 -11.14
C ALA A 956 57.98 16.78 -9.80
N THR A 957 56.70 17.07 -9.86
CA THR A 957 55.81 17.11 -8.69
C THR A 957 54.49 16.46 -9.05
N ASP A 958 54.01 15.59 -8.19
CA ASP A 958 52.64 15.12 -8.24
C ASP A 958 51.89 15.54 -6.95
N ALA A 959 50.61 15.84 -7.10
CA ALA A 959 49.73 16.35 -6.06
C ALA A 959 48.81 15.28 -5.43
N VAL A 960 48.72 14.08 -6.03
CA VAL A 960 47.73 13.06 -5.68
C VAL A 960 48.38 11.84 -5.01
N SER A 961 49.20 11.07 -5.74
CA SER A 961 49.97 9.95 -5.20
C SER A 961 51.34 10.38 -4.65
N GLY A 962 51.87 11.50 -5.17
CA GLY A 962 53.10 12.16 -4.78
C GLY A 962 54.37 11.39 -5.18
N GLY A 963 55.52 11.89 -4.73
CA GLY A 963 56.81 11.18 -4.87
C GLY A 963 57.31 11.02 -6.32
N ALA A 964 56.95 11.94 -7.21
CA ALA A 964 57.38 11.94 -8.60
C ALA A 964 58.91 11.90 -8.75
N THR A 965 59.40 10.98 -9.57
CA THR A 965 60.80 10.88 -9.98
C THR A 965 60.93 11.23 -11.44
N ALA A 966 62.03 11.86 -11.85
CA ALA A 966 62.26 12.28 -13.23
C ALA A 966 63.63 11.84 -13.74
N THR A 967 63.66 11.42 -15.00
CA THR A 967 64.89 11.14 -15.76
C THR A 967 64.93 12.03 -16.98
N ALA A 968 66.12 12.48 -17.38
CA ALA A 968 66.31 13.34 -18.53
C ALA A 968 67.34 12.72 -19.48
N THR A 969 67.04 12.76 -20.78
CA THR A 969 67.99 12.44 -21.84
C THR A 969 68.07 13.58 -22.85
N LEU A 970 69.27 13.87 -23.32
CA LEU A 970 69.56 14.80 -24.40
C LEU A 970 70.04 14.00 -25.60
N ASP A 971 69.29 14.04 -26.70
CA ASP A 971 69.53 13.23 -27.91
C ASP A 971 69.72 11.72 -27.61
N GLY A 972 69.04 11.23 -26.56
CA GLY A 972 69.14 9.86 -26.07
C GLY A 972 70.24 9.59 -25.03
N ALA A 973 71.19 10.51 -24.80
CA ALA A 973 72.21 10.39 -23.76
C ALA A 973 71.69 10.90 -22.41
N ALA A 974 71.99 10.22 -21.29
CA ALA A 974 71.50 10.61 -19.97
C ALA A 974 72.09 11.94 -19.47
N VAL A 975 71.23 12.81 -18.90
CA VAL A 975 71.59 14.11 -18.31
C VAL A 975 71.23 14.15 -16.83
N THR A 976 72.15 14.62 -16.00
CA THR A 976 71.92 14.85 -14.57
C THR A 976 71.35 16.26 -14.37
N SER A 977 70.18 16.35 -13.72
CA SER A 977 69.53 17.63 -13.40
C SER A 977 70.48 18.61 -12.69
N GLY A 978 70.55 19.85 -13.18
CA GLY A 978 71.41 20.91 -12.64
C GLY A 978 72.91 20.79 -12.96
N GLN A 979 73.35 19.78 -13.73
CA GLN A 979 74.72 19.73 -14.23
C GLN A 979 74.85 20.51 -15.55
N PRO A 980 75.91 21.33 -15.74
CA PRO A 980 76.11 22.06 -16.99
C PRO A 980 76.38 21.13 -18.19
N VAL A 981 75.58 21.27 -19.24
CA VAL A 981 75.77 20.55 -20.52
C VAL A 981 76.81 21.28 -21.35
N GLN A 982 77.88 20.61 -21.76
CA GLN A 982 78.90 21.20 -22.64
C GLN A 982 78.43 21.20 -24.10
N LEU A 983 77.74 22.27 -24.52
CA LEU A 983 77.12 22.35 -25.87
C LEU A 983 78.12 22.16 -27.01
N TRP A 984 79.36 22.63 -26.88
CA TRP A 984 80.43 22.40 -27.87
C TRP A 984 80.70 20.93 -28.20
N ARG A 985 80.30 19.97 -27.34
CA ARG A 985 80.41 18.53 -27.60
C ARG A 985 79.27 17.95 -28.45
N LEU A 986 78.18 18.70 -28.65
CA LEU A 986 77.05 18.31 -29.49
C LEU A 986 77.32 18.69 -30.96
N PRO A 987 76.66 18.03 -31.94
CA PRO A 987 76.56 18.58 -33.30
C PRO A 987 75.91 19.97 -33.27
N LEU A 988 76.17 20.82 -34.27
CA LEU A 988 75.38 22.05 -34.45
C LEU A 988 74.02 21.70 -35.08
N GLY A 989 72.95 22.38 -34.66
CA GLY A 989 71.58 22.12 -35.11
C GLY A 989 70.59 21.90 -33.95
N GLY A 990 69.46 21.25 -34.25
CA GLY A 990 68.40 20.98 -33.27
C GLY A 990 68.69 19.79 -32.35
N HIS A 991 68.26 19.90 -31.09
CA HIS A 991 68.43 18.91 -30.04
C HIS A 991 67.17 18.75 -29.19
N ASP A 992 66.98 17.54 -28.66
CA ASP A 992 65.82 17.17 -27.85
C ASP A 992 66.26 16.80 -26.43
N LEU A 993 65.95 17.66 -25.45
CA LEU A 993 65.98 17.29 -24.04
C LEU A 993 64.64 16.65 -23.67
N LYS A 994 64.58 15.32 -23.71
CA LYS A 994 63.42 14.52 -23.30
C LYS A 994 63.46 14.21 -21.82
N VAL A 995 62.44 14.66 -21.09
CA VAL A 995 62.23 14.35 -19.67
C VAL A 995 61.07 13.39 -19.54
N THR A 996 61.30 12.25 -18.89
CA THR A 996 60.25 11.30 -18.49
C THR A 996 60.17 11.28 -16.97
N ALA A 997 59.00 11.61 -16.43
CA ALA A 997 58.70 11.51 -15.00
C ALA A 997 57.64 10.45 -14.72
N GLN A 998 57.75 9.80 -13.56
CA GLN A 998 56.80 8.82 -13.04
C GLN A 998 56.47 9.10 -11.57
N ASP A 999 55.19 9.04 -11.21
CA ASP A 999 54.70 9.19 -9.83
C ASP A 999 54.60 7.85 -9.08
N ARG A 1000 53.99 7.86 -7.88
CA ARG A 1000 53.79 6.65 -7.07
C ARG A 1000 52.63 5.78 -7.52
N ALA A 1001 51.64 6.31 -8.24
CA ALA A 1001 50.62 5.52 -8.91
C ALA A 1001 51.16 4.82 -10.17
N GLY A 1002 52.31 5.25 -10.66
CA GLY A 1002 52.98 4.72 -11.84
C GLY A 1002 52.57 5.41 -13.13
N ASN A 1003 51.77 6.48 -13.09
CA ASN A 1003 51.47 7.27 -14.28
C ASN A 1003 52.73 7.98 -14.74
N THR A 1004 52.85 8.20 -16.05
CA THR A 1004 54.06 8.79 -16.64
C THR A 1004 53.74 10.03 -17.46
N THR A 1005 54.54 11.07 -17.27
CA THR A 1005 54.51 12.29 -18.08
C THR A 1005 55.83 12.39 -18.82
N THR A 1006 55.76 12.52 -20.14
CA THR A 1006 56.92 12.82 -20.99
C THR A 1006 56.80 14.25 -21.50
N ARG A 1007 57.85 15.05 -21.29
CA ARG A 1007 57.99 16.41 -21.81
C ARG A 1007 59.30 16.52 -22.58
N THR A 1008 59.25 16.92 -23.85
CA THR A 1008 60.46 17.28 -24.62
C THR A 1008 60.64 18.79 -24.61
N VAL A 1009 61.88 19.24 -24.46
CA VAL A 1009 62.30 20.63 -24.69
C VAL A 1009 63.24 20.62 -25.88
N HIS A 1010 62.77 21.20 -26.98
CA HIS A 1010 63.56 21.40 -28.19
C HIS A 1010 64.43 22.65 -28.04
N PHE A 1011 65.66 22.62 -28.53
CA PHE A 1011 66.53 23.80 -28.64
C PHE A 1011 67.53 23.64 -29.78
N THR A 1012 68.18 24.71 -30.20
CA THR A 1012 69.19 24.70 -31.26
C THR A 1012 70.56 25.11 -30.71
N THR A 1013 71.62 24.41 -31.09
CA THR A 1013 72.99 24.91 -30.95
C THR A 1013 73.48 25.56 -32.25
N SER A 1014 74.11 26.72 -32.10
CA SER A 1014 74.75 27.49 -33.16
C SER A 1014 76.17 27.85 -32.72
N THR A 1015 76.95 28.51 -33.57
CA THR A 1015 78.27 29.01 -33.18
C THR A 1015 78.52 30.38 -33.80
N SER A 1016 79.62 31.03 -33.44
CA SER A 1016 79.97 32.36 -33.95
C SER A 1016 81.45 32.69 -33.73
N LEU A 1017 81.92 33.79 -34.33
CA LEU A 1017 83.24 34.35 -34.00
C LEU A 1017 83.39 34.71 -32.51
N ALA A 1018 82.30 34.90 -31.77
CA ALA A 1018 82.31 35.16 -30.33
C ALA A 1018 82.30 33.85 -29.51
N ASP A 1019 81.65 32.79 -30.00
CA ASP A 1019 81.64 31.48 -29.35
C ASP A 1019 83.02 30.80 -29.42
N LEU A 1020 83.66 30.83 -30.59
CA LEU A 1020 85.05 30.40 -30.76
C LEU A 1020 86.01 31.14 -29.79
N ASP A 1021 85.82 32.45 -29.63
CA ASP A 1021 86.63 33.32 -28.76
C ASP A 1021 86.41 33.00 -27.27
N ALA A 1022 85.18 32.64 -26.89
CA ALA A 1022 84.85 32.18 -25.55
C ALA A 1022 85.30 30.73 -25.27
N LEU A 1023 85.35 29.87 -26.30
CA LEU A 1023 85.75 28.46 -26.18
C LEU A 1023 87.26 28.30 -26.00
N ILE A 1024 88.09 28.96 -26.81
CA ILE A 1024 89.57 28.86 -26.76
C ILE A 1024 90.14 29.00 -25.32
N PRO A 1025 89.88 30.07 -24.55
CA PRO A 1025 90.41 30.21 -23.19
C PRO A 1025 89.81 29.20 -22.21
N ARG A 1026 88.57 28.73 -22.43
CA ARG A 1026 87.95 27.70 -21.57
C ARG A 1026 88.59 26.33 -21.80
N LEU A 1027 88.73 25.92 -23.05
CA LEU A 1027 89.42 24.68 -23.43
C LEU A 1027 90.89 24.72 -22.98
N ARG A 1028 91.51 25.90 -22.83
CA ARG A 1028 92.82 26.03 -22.16
C ARG A 1028 92.73 25.75 -20.66
N ALA A 1029 91.78 26.34 -19.96
CA ALA A 1029 91.59 26.16 -18.52
C ALA A 1029 91.29 24.69 -18.17
N GLU A 1030 90.54 23.98 -19.02
CA GLU A 1030 90.27 22.54 -18.93
C GLU A 1030 91.48 21.66 -19.38
N GLY A 1031 92.59 22.26 -19.81
CA GLY A 1031 93.82 21.54 -20.23
C GLY A 1031 93.76 20.89 -21.61
N LEU A 1032 92.67 21.10 -22.35
CA LEU A 1032 92.37 20.46 -23.64
C LEU A 1032 93.18 21.08 -24.80
N ILE A 1033 93.62 22.34 -24.67
CA ILE A 1033 94.57 23.00 -25.60
C ILE A 1033 95.88 23.40 -24.90
N THR A 1034 96.99 23.44 -25.63
CA THR A 1034 98.27 23.92 -25.11
C THR A 1034 98.31 25.44 -25.03
N ALA A 1035 99.25 26.02 -24.28
CA ALA A 1035 99.45 27.48 -24.25
C ALA A 1035 99.81 28.03 -25.64
N GLN A 1036 100.58 27.26 -26.42
CA GLN A 1036 100.89 27.58 -27.82
C GLN A 1036 99.66 27.45 -28.71
N GLY A 1037 98.79 26.47 -28.45
CA GLY A 1037 97.49 26.31 -29.10
C GLY A 1037 96.58 27.51 -28.89
N GLN A 1038 96.37 27.93 -27.64
CA GLN A 1038 95.62 29.15 -27.32
C GLN A 1038 96.16 30.34 -28.10
N GLN A 1039 97.47 30.63 -28.00
CA GLN A 1039 98.06 31.79 -28.66
C GLN A 1039 97.88 31.77 -30.18
N ARG A 1040 98.10 30.62 -30.84
CA ARG A 1040 97.95 30.49 -32.29
C ARG A 1040 96.50 30.59 -32.74
N LEU A 1041 95.57 29.96 -32.01
CA LEU A 1041 94.15 29.97 -32.34
C LEU A 1041 93.55 31.36 -32.12
N THR A 1042 93.83 32.03 -31.01
CA THR A 1042 93.39 33.42 -30.77
C THR A 1042 93.88 34.36 -31.87
N VAL A 1043 95.19 34.34 -32.22
CA VAL A 1043 95.72 35.19 -33.31
C VAL A 1043 95.05 34.92 -34.66
N ARG A 1044 94.68 33.66 -34.96
CA ARG A 1044 93.92 33.34 -36.17
C ARG A 1044 92.47 33.82 -36.08
N LEU A 1045 91.82 33.71 -34.93
CA LEU A 1045 90.45 34.18 -34.75
C LEU A 1045 90.36 35.72 -34.80
N ASP A 1046 91.31 36.42 -34.18
CA ASP A 1046 91.45 37.88 -34.26
C ASP A 1046 91.63 38.35 -35.71
N GLN A 1047 92.47 37.64 -36.48
CA GLN A 1047 92.64 37.89 -37.90
C GLN A 1047 91.32 37.66 -38.66
N ALA A 1048 90.62 36.55 -38.42
CA ALA A 1048 89.32 36.28 -39.04
C ALA A 1048 88.29 37.37 -38.73
N ARG A 1049 88.19 37.78 -37.46
CA ARG A 1049 87.30 38.85 -36.99
C ARG A 1049 87.63 40.19 -37.64
N ALA A 1050 88.89 40.63 -37.61
CA ALA A 1050 89.34 41.87 -38.24
C ALA A 1050 89.20 41.87 -39.79
N HIS A 1051 89.12 40.69 -40.41
CA HIS A 1051 88.75 40.56 -41.82
C HIS A 1051 87.23 40.65 -42.03
N ALA A 1052 86.42 39.97 -41.21
CA ALA A 1052 84.95 39.99 -41.30
C ALA A 1052 84.37 41.38 -41.02
N GLU A 1053 84.77 42.02 -39.92
CA GLU A 1053 84.33 43.39 -39.52
C GLU A 1053 84.65 44.45 -40.59
N ALA A 1054 85.71 44.23 -41.38
CA ALA A 1054 86.12 45.12 -42.45
C ALA A 1054 85.62 44.68 -43.85
N GLY A 1055 84.59 43.83 -43.92
CA GLY A 1055 83.93 43.38 -45.15
C GLY A 1055 84.78 42.47 -46.04
N ARG A 1056 85.94 42.00 -45.58
CA ARG A 1056 86.88 41.15 -46.33
C ARG A 1056 86.55 39.67 -46.14
N ILE A 1057 85.33 39.30 -46.54
CA ILE A 1057 84.73 37.98 -46.31
C ILE A 1057 85.60 36.81 -46.79
N SER A 1058 86.09 36.85 -48.03
CA SER A 1058 86.91 35.75 -48.57
C SER A 1058 88.22 35.55 -47.79
N GLN A 1059 88.80 36.63 -47.25
CA GLN A 1059 89.97 36.57 -46.39
C GLN A 1059 89.61 36.06 -44.99
N ALA A 1060 88.47 36.46 -44.42
CA ALA A 1060 87.97 35.91 -43.15
C ALA A 1060 87.75 34.39 -43.25
N ALA A 1061 87.08 33.94 -44.32
CA ALA A 1061 86.85 32.54 -44.62
C ALA A 1061 88.15 31.73 -44.79
N ALA A 1062 89.16 32.29 -45.46
CA ALA A 1062 90.48 31.65 -45.60
C ALA A 1062 91.23 31.55 -44.26
N VAL A 1063 91.12 32.58 -43.41
CA VAL A 1063 91.72 32.56 -42.07
C VAL A 1063 90.98 31.58 -41.14
N LEU A 1064 89.65 31.45 -41.26
CA LEU A 1064 88.88 30.44 -40.51
C LEU A 1064 89.23 29.00 -40.94
N GLU A 1065 89.51 28.74 -42.22
CA GLU A 1065 90.04 27.42 -42.61
C GLU A 1065 91.47 27.20 -42.06
N SER A 1066 92.30 28.25 -42.00
CA SER A 1066 93.61 28.19 -41.34
C SER A 1066 93.49 27.97 -39.82
N PHE A 1067 92.45 28.53 -39.18
CA PHE A 1067 92.09 28.26 -37.79
C PHE A 1067 91.69 26.80 -37.62
N ALA A 1068 90.75 26.27 -38.43
CA ALA A 1068 90.32 24.87 -38.37
C ALA A 1068 91.48 23.89 -38.61
N THR A 1069 92.40 24.24 -39.51
CA THR A 1069 93.64 23.48 -39.75
C THR A 1069 94.56 23.51 -38.53
N SER A 1070 94.71 24.67 -37.88
CA SER A 1070 95.51 24.83 -36.66
C SER A 1070 94.87 24.12 -35.46
N ALA A 1071 93.54 24.08 -35.40
CA ALA A 1071 92.79 23.35 -34.38
C ALA A 1071 92.91 21.83 -34.54
N ALA A 1072 93.24 21.32 -35.73
CA ALA A 1072 93.49 19.89 -35.97
C ALA A 1072 94.89 19.43 -35.53
N ASP A 1073 95.83 20.33 -35.23
CA ASP A 1073 97.20 20.00 -34.80
C ASP A 1073 97.20 19.47 -33.35
N THR A 1074 97.65 18.23 -33.17
CA THR A 1074 97.71 17.55 -31.86
C THR A 1074 98.71 18.16 -30.89
N ALA A 1075 99.66 19.00 -31.34
CA ALA A 1075 100.55 19.78 -30.48
C ALA A 1075 99.93 21.10 -29.99
N LEU A 1076 98.83 21.53 -30.61
CA LEU A 1076 98.10 22.76 -30.26
C LEU A 1076 96.83 22.44 -29.47
N VAL A 1077 96.08 21.43 -29.90
CA VAL A 1077 94.85 20.96 -29.26
C VAL A 1077 94.98 19.47 -28.98
N ASN A 1078 95.24 19.15 -27.71
CA ASN A 1078 95.60 17.80 -27.27
C ASN A 1078 94.37 16.86 -27.29
N ASP A 1079 93.21 17.37 -26.89
CA ASP A 1079 91.97 16.58 -26.82
C ASP A 1079 91.27 16.42 -28.18
N ALA A 1080 90.78 15.21 -28.47
CA ALA A 1080 90.18 14.89 -29.76
C ALA A 1080 88.81 15.56 -30.00
N ALA A 1081 87.99 15.72 -28.95
CA ALA A 1081 86.71 16.38 -29.08
C ALA A 1081 86.90 17.90 -29.26
N ALA A 1082 87.82 18.51 -28.53
CA ALA A 1082 88.18 19.92 -28.68
C ALA A 1082 88.71 20.24 -30.09
N ARG A 1083 89.48 19.34 -30.72
CA ARG A 1083 89.87 19.46 -32.14
C ARG A 1083 88.67 19.46 -33.07
N ALA A 1084 87.77 18.49 -32.87
CA ALA A 1084 86.58 18.32 -33.71
C ALA A 1084 85.64 19.53 -33.62
N ALA A 1085 85.37 20.03 -32.40
CA ALA A 1085 84.55 21.20 -32.15
C ALA A 1085 85.15 22.45 -32.80
N LEU A 1086 86.34 22.89 -32.39
CA LEU A 1086 86.96 24.11 -32.91
C LEU A 1086 87.11 24.11 -34.45
N ALA A 1087 87.32 22.94 -35.07
CA ALA A 1087 87.37 22.81 -36.54
C ALA A 1087 85.99 22.71 -37.22
N ARG A 1088 84.96 22.19 -36.55
CA ARG A 1088 83.54 22.26 -36.95
C ARG A 1088 83.09 23.73 -36.92
N ASP A 1089 83.33 24.39 -35.80
CA ASP A 1089 82.81 25.72 -35.51
C ASP A 1089 83.38 26.77 -36.45
N ALA A 1090 84.71 26.78 -36.63
CA ALA A 1090 85.34 27.69 -37.59
C ALA A 1090 84.89 27.44 -39.04
N ARG A 1091 84.45 26.23 -39.39
CA ARG A 1091 83.85 25.94 -40.71
C ARG A 1091 82.37 26.34 -40.80
N ALA A 1092 81.61 26.23 -39.73
CA ALA A 1092 80.23 26.71 -39.66
C ALA A 1092 80.18 28.24 -39.78
N VAL A 1093 80.97 28.95 -38.95
CA VAL A 1093 81.13 30.43 -39.04
C VAL A 1093 81.65 30.86 -40.41
N LYS A 1094 82.55 30.07 -41.03
CA LYS A 1094 83.00 30.33 -42.40
C LYS A 1094 81.85 30.22 -43.41
N GLY A 1095 80.99 29.19 -43.28
CA GLY A 1095 79.78 29.01 -44.10
C GLY A 1095 78.83 30.20 -43.97
N GLU A 1096 78.44 30.53 -42.74
CA GLU A 1096 77.56 31.68 -42.41
C GLU A 1096 78.09 33.04 -42.89
N LEU A 1097 79.41 33.20 -43.03
CA LEU A 1097 80.02 34.41 -43.61
C LEU A 1097 80.00 34.43 -45.15
N THR A 1098 79.81 33.28 -45.81
CA THR A 1098 79.89 33.14 -47.28
C THR A 1098 78.57 32.81 -47.97
N ASP A 1099 77.57 32.34 -47.22
CA ASP A 1099 76.17 32.19 -47.64
C ASP A 1099 75.42 33.55 -47.62
#